data_AF-A0A932JKX1-F1
#
_entry.id   AF-A0A932JKX1-F1
#
_cell.length_a   1.000
_cell.length_b   1.000
_cell.length_c   1.000
_cell.angle_alpha   90.00
_cell.angle_beta   90.00
_cell.angle_gamma   90.00
#
_symmetry.space_group_name_H-M   'P 1'
#
loop_
_entity.id
_entity.type
_entity.pdbx_description
1 polymer ?
#
loop_
_entity_poly.entity_id
_entity_poly.type
_entity_poly.pdbx_seq_one_letter_code
_entity_poly.pdbx_strand_id
1 'polypeptide(L)'
;MGRFTALTAAVVLFALHCVSAAPLHSKYGWLLNGMKEAAMKASEPELYLYSASLEVPADDDAILGDKNRIRIINLGPVINHKGLDYAPTISADGKTLYYVSNRKGSRLTADKDPSHDFWAAKKNNDLDTVFFQPFNIDTSKELGNLGVNTQLNEGAASIAADKQTLIFTGCNRADGLGDCDLYITEIDGDKWGKPKNLGRKVNSEWWDSQPAISPDKSRIYFCSNRPGPHGSENFDIWYTDYDFDTEEWKTAVNAGPSINTDGIENSPFIAADNATLFFASDGHKPNLGGTDFYVTHLENKAWTKPENLGAPINTPQNEQFITLSASGRVLYFSSTRSDIAGYQGSLDIFMAFVPSFFRSTIVKGVVLDECTNANIPAYISIRNPVTNTTYYDTLATGGQTEFEMVVLPADYGNPKDSIKEIKFEVTASNPTYGKTTKVVLVTKPEQTKNKDEAGKPIEVRVELKLGQRPVIGAEMAFADYITRVSKKNPELASWKGLLMEEIATIDLYPLLNYVFFDEGSATFPKRYTLFTSPSQTTGFSDERIPGGTLEKYYHVLNIFGYRMTKHPTVKVQIVGNNDNATASEKSLDLSKQRAQIVYDYLKNIWSISPDRMSMDSRNLPKTPSTTGDKDPISKAHSLVENRRAELWFSGEPEEVWQVMRPILDNDPKIFPSPETMNFTMKNGIEEDLVASRRIEVTRDEKAWNTLTNIGVKEPTFTWDWKNKSAVELNESVTTESPFKARLIITSKNGSECISDPINIKVKIVKNEPGRKIDHTGAETRETYNLILFPFDRYDAGPFNERILKEYVYPRCFPKSKIIVEGHTDIVGMFEHNAKLSGNRAKTVEVGVKNFTKGQFESLESSGVGEEKELFTNELPEGRFYNRTVQIRIASPVEDDK
;
A
#
# COMPACT_ATOMS: atom_id res chain seq x y z
N MET A 1 35.27 -3.75 -35.07
CA MET A 1 35.35 -5.03 -35.82
C MET A 1 35.46 -6.11 -34.75
N GLY A 2 34.50 -6.99 -34.47
CA GLY A 2 33.61 -7.74 -35.34
C GLY A 2 33.74 -9.23 -34.95
N ARG A 3 32.78 -9.74 -34.15
CA ARG A 3 32.19 -11.12 -34.08
C ARG A 3 33.08 -12.37 -33.84
N PHE A 4 32.82 -13.14 -32.75
CA PHE A 4 32.03 -14.41 -32.63
C PHE A 4 32.72 -15.65 -33.26
N THR A 5 32.74 -16.89 -32.73
CA THR A 5 31.77 -17.75 -32.00
C THR A 5 32.53 -19.04 -31.56
N ALA A 6 32.35 -19.64 -30.35
CA ALA A 6 31.50 -20.83 -30.01
C ALA A 6 31.93 -22.18 -30.66
N LEU A 7 31.85 -23.40 -30.10
CA LEU A 7 31.20 -24.00 -28.91
C LEU A 7 31.79 -25.44 -28.67
N THR A 8 31.70 -25.92 -27.42
CA THR A 8 31.81 -27.27 -26.80
C THR A 8 31.83 -28.59 -27.63
N ALA A 9 32.63 -29.59 -27.18
CA ALA A 9 32.19 -30.98 -26.83
C ALA A 9 33.35 -31.94 -26.40
N ALA A 10 33.18 -32.58 -25.23
CA ALA A 10 33.29 -34.01 -24.88
C ALA A 10 34.51 -34.92 -25.27
N VAL A 11 35.05 -35.59 -24.23
CA VAL A 11 35.21 -37.07 -24.09
C VAL A 11 36.43 -37.80 -24.74
N VAL A 12 37.37 -38.20 -23.86
CA VAL A 12 37.85 -39.58 -23.59
C VAL A 12 38.96 -40.28 -24.44
N LEU A 13 39.85 -40.94 -23.66
CA LEU A 13 40.69 -42.15 -23.89
C LEU A 13 42.00 -42.06 -24.69
N PHE A 14 43.05 -42.67 -24.11
CA PHE A 14 43.99 -43.70 -24.62
C PHE A 14 45.23 -43.71 -23.68
N ALA A 15 45.98 -44.77 -23.34
CA ALA A 15 45.86 -46.22 -23.40
C ALA A 15 47.18 -46.86 -22.90
N LEU A 16 47.10 -48.06 -22.31
CA LEU A 16 48.08 -49.18 -22.31
C LEU A 16 49.49 -49.01 -21.70
N HIS A 17 49.90 -49.98 -20.84
CA HIS A 17 50.73 -51.16 -21.17
C HIS A 17 50.88 -52.08 -19.93
N CYS A 18 50.28 -53.29 -19.91
CA CYS A 18 50.90 -54.65 -20.09
C CYS A 18 52.01 -55.00 -19.07
N VAL A 19 51.91 -56.09 -18.28
CA VAL A 19 52.32 -57.50 -18.55
C VAL A 19 51.81 -58.36 -17.36
N SER A 20 50.86 -59.31 -17.50
CA SER A 20 50.96 -60.78 -17.77
C SER A 20 51.77 -61.59 -16.71
N ALA A 21 51.49 -62.84 -16.28
CA ALA A 21 50.44 -63.87 -16.43
C ALA A 21 50.71 -64.96 -15.33
N ALA A 22 49.74 -65.35 -14.49
CA ALA A 22 49.02 -66.66 -14.47
C ALA A 22 49.73 -67.84 -13.71
N PRO A 23 49.07 -69.00 -13.41
CA PRO A 23 48.29 -69.23 -12.17
C PRO A 23 48.51 -70.63 -11.52
N LEU A 24 47.97 -70.91 -10.31
CA LEU A 24 47.65 -72.29 -9.89
C LEU A 24 46.53 -72.37 -8.83
N HIS A 25 45.71 -73.39 -9.01
CA HIS A 25 44.33 -73.56 -8.55
C HIS A 25 44.20 -74.37 -7.25
N SER A 26 42.96 -74.32 -6.71
CA SER A 26 42.31 -75.31 -5.84
C SER A 26 42.51 -75.09 -4.34
N LYS A 27 41.50 -75.14 -3.46
CA LYS A 27 40.14 -75.69 -3.49
C LYS A 27 39.30 -74.90 -2.47
N TYR A 28 38.24 -74.20 -2.87
CA TYR A 28 37.00 -73.97 -2.08
C TYR A 28 35.91 -73.37 -3.00
N GLY A 29 35.59 -74.09 -4.09
CA GLY A 29 34.56 -73.70 -5.08
C GLY A 29 33.11 -73.90 -4.63
N TRP A 30 32.86 -74.13 -3.34
CA TRP A 30 31.51 -74.30 -2.78
C TRP A 30 31.16 -73.27 -1.69
N LEU A 31 32.08 -72.35 -1.37
CA LEU A 31 31.85 -71.21 -0.47
C LEU A 31 31.55 -69.89 -1.20
N LEU A 32 31.69 -69.85 -2.54
CA LEU A 32 31.44 -68.63 -3.32
C LEU A 32 30.05 -68.54 -3.98
N ASN A 33 29.25 -69.61 -3.96
CA ASN A 33 27.87 -69.57 -4.48
C ASN A 33 26.82 -69.25 -3.40
N GLY A 34 27.13 -69.42 -2.10
CA GLY A 34 26.30 -68.89 -1.02
C GLY A 34 26.43 -67.38 -0.83
N MET A 35 27.57 -66.79 -1.24
CA MET A 35 27.80 -65.34 -1.19
C MET A 35 27.38 -64.60 -2.47
N LYS A 36 27.00 -65.32 -3.54
CA LYS A 36 26.50 -64.71 -4.79
C LYS A 36 24.97 -64.66 -4.91
N GLU A 37 24.23 -65.45 -4.14
CA GLU A 37 22.76 -65.31 -4.05
C GLU A 37 22.29 -64.42 -2.89
N ALA A 38 23.14 -64.10 -1.90
CA ALA A 38 22.86 -63.05 -0.91
C ALA A 38 23.24 -61.64 -1.39
N ALA A 39 23.98 -61.51 -2.49
CA ALA A 39 24.44 -60.22 -3.05
C ALA A 39 23.63 -59.75 -4.28
N MET A 40 22.61 -60.50 -4.72
CA MET A 40 21.72 -60.10 -5.83
C MET A 40 20.26 -60.42 -5.48
N LYS A 41 19.69 -59.68 -4.54
CA LYS A 41 18.26 -59.30 -4.50
C LYS A 41 18.02 -58.28 -3.38
N ALA A 42 17.49 -57.13 -3.78
CA ALA A 42 17.29 -55.91 -3.00
C ALA A 42 18.59 -55.22 -2.54
N SER A 43 19.26 -54.52 -3.46
CA SER A 43 19.87 -53.24 -3.09
C SER A 43 18.71 -52.33 -2.69
N GLU A 44 18.29 -52.41 -1.42
CA GLU A 44 17.56 -51.28 -0.86
C GLU A 44 18.47 -50.06 -1.03
N PRO A 45 17.97 -48.94 -1.57
CA PRO A 45 18.79 -47.75 -1.63
C PRO A 45 19.29 -47.47 -0.19
N GLU A 46 20.53 -47.02 -0.02
CA GLU A 46 21.07 -46.66 1.29
C GLU A 46 20.23 -45.53 1.88
N LEU A 47 19.63 -45.73 3.05
CA LEU A 47 18.94 -44.66 3.79
C LEU A 47 20.04 -43.79 4.40
N TYR A 48 20.18 -42.55 3.94
CA TYR A 48 21.05 -41.61 4.63
C TYR A 48 20.26 -41.17 5.86
N LEU A 49 20.72 -41.62 7.02
CA LEU A 49 21.10 -40.62 8.00
C LEU A 49 22.58 -40.37 7.82
N TYR A 50 23.07 -39.39 8.54
CA TYR A 50 24.40 -38.83 8.39
C TYR A 50 25.55 -39.84 8.53
N SER A 51 26.22 -40.07 7.41
CA SER A 51 27.66 -40.26 7.41
C SER A 51 28.26 -39.42 6.28
N ALA A 52 29.09 -38.44 6.61
CA ALA A 52 30.07 -37.96 5.64
C ALA A 52 31.17 -39.02 5.55
N SER A 53 31.22 -39.76 4.44
CA SER A 53 32.46 -40.42 4.01
C SER A 53 32.99 -39.68 2.79
N LEU A 54 34.07 -38.93 3.00
CA LEU A 54 34.91 -38.34 1.94
C LEU A 54 36.24 -39.09 1.92
N GLU A 55 36.67 -39.51 0.72
CA GLU A 55 38.06 -39.89 0.47
C GLU A 55 38.92 -38.62 0.47
N VAL A 56 39.87 -38.56 1.40
CA VAL A 56 40.92 -37.52 1.55
C VAL A 56 41.98 -37.72 0.46
N PRO A 57 42.66 -36.72 -0.17
CA PRO A 57 42.95 -35.30 0.22
C PRO A 57 42.64 -34.25 -0.90
N ALA A 58 42.72 -32.91 -0.76
CA ALA A 58 43.44 -32.03 0.16
C ALA A 58 42.65 -30.72 0.48
N ASP A 59 42.42 -30.50 1.78
CA ASP A 59 42.16 -29.28 2.56
C ASP A 59 40.86 -28.44 2.38
N ASP A 60 39.77 -29.07 1.91
CA ASP A 60 38.40 -28.52 1.85
C ASP A 60 37.39 -29.25 2.79
N ASP A 61 37.85 -30.14 3.69
CA ASP A 61 37.04 -31.07 4.49
C ASP A 61 36.57 -30.52 5.86
N ALA A 62 35.60 -29.61 5.91
CA ALA A 62 34.87 -29.32 7.16
C ALA A 62 33.38 -29.62 7.05
N ILE A 63 32.83 -30.31 8.06
CA ILE A 63 31.38 -30.56 8.22
C ILE A 63 30.55 -29.27 8.22
N LEU A 64 31.21 -28.14 8.52
CA LEU A 64 30.63 -26.81 8.53
C LEU A 64 30.58 -26.12 7.14
N GLY A 65 31.04 -26.78 6.07
CA GLY A 65 31.11 -26.20 4.73
C GLY A 65 32.27 -25.21 4.55
N ASP A 66 32.08 -24.17 3.70
CA ASP A 66 33.06 -23.11 3.47
C ASP A 66 33.38 -22.37 4.78
N LYS A 67 34.56 -22.66 5.34
CA LYS A 67 35.05 -22.12 6.62
C LYS A 67 35.01 -20.58 6.67
N ASN A 68 35.04 -19.90 5.51
CA ASN A 68 34.95 -18.44 5.40
C ASN A 68 33.55 -17.87 5.67
N ARG A 69 32.52 -18.71 5.77
CA ARG A 69 31.12 -18.29 6.00
C ARG A 69 30.66 -18.44 7.45
N ILE A 70 31.45 -19.08 8.32
CA ILE A 70 31.11 -19.29 9.72
C ILE A 70 31.58 -18.08 10.51
N ARG A 71 30.63 -17.34 11.08
CA ARG A 71 30.91 -16.17 11.90
C ARG A 71 30.70 -16.52 13.36
N ILE A 72 31.80 -16.53 14.12
CA ILE A 72 31.78 -16.71 15.58
C ILE A 72 31.79 -15.33 16.25
N ILE A 73 30.95 -15.17 17.27
CA ILE A 73 30.76 -13.92 18.00
C ILE A 73 30.85 -14.25 19.49
N ASN A 74 31.75 -13.56 20.21
CA ASN A 74 31.68 -13.51 21.67
C ASN A 74 30.46 -12.66 22.07
N LEU A 75 29.60 -13.17 22.95
CA LEU A 75 28.35 -12.48 23.33
C LEU A 75 28.55 -11.21 24.18
N GLY A 76 29.81 -10.83 24.44
CA GLY A 76 30.19 -9.54 24.99
C GLY A 76 29.76 -9.34 26.44
N PRO A 77 29.94 -8.13 27.00
CA PRO A 77 29.85 -7.88 28.44
C PRO A 77 28.42 -7.95 29.02
N VAL A 78 27.40 -8.13 28.18
CA VAL A 78 26.02 -8.35 28.65
C VAL A 78 25.86 -9.79 29.12
N ILE A 79 26.35 -10.73 28.32
CA ILE A 79 26.25 -12.17 28.59
C ILE A 79 27.50 -12.71 29.28
N ASN A 80 28.69 -12.24 28.92
CA ASN A 80 29.95 -12.64 29.56
C ASN A 80 30.38 -11.59 30.58
N HIS A 81 31.00 -12.01 31.67
CA HIS A 81 31.60 -11.18 32.70
C HIS A 81 33.00 -11.70 33.07
N LYS A 82 33.68 -11.01 33.99
CA LYS A 82 35.07 -11.33 34.34
C LYS A 82 35.29 -12.69 35.02
N GLY A 83 34.23 -13.32 35.51
CA GLY A 83 34.28 -14.62 36.17
C GLY A 83 34.06 -15.76 35.18
N LEU A 84 33.12 -16.65 35.52
CA LEU A 84 32.73 -17.79 34.70
C LEU A 84 31.32 -17.58 34.16
N ASP A 85 31.15 -17.77 32.85
CA ASP A 85 29.85 -17.82 32.17
C ASP A 85 29.86 -18.99 31.19
N TYR A 86 29.15 -20.06 31.54
CA TYR A 86 29.29 -21.31 30.81
C TYR A 86 28.03 -22.15 30.82
N ALA A 87 28.09 -23.29 30.13
CA ALA A 87 26.98 -24.22 30.00
C ALA A 87 25.70 -23.57 29.46
N PRO A 88 25.76 -22.95 28.26
CA PRO A 88 24.58 -22.39 27.63
C PRO A 88 23.57 -23.49 27.28
N THR A 89 22.29 -23.23 27.55
CA THR A 89 21.17 -23.97 26.98
C THR A 89 20.15 -22.96 26.45
N ILE A 90 19.78 -23.09 25.18
CA ILE A 90 18.86 -22.16 24.51
C ILE A 90 17.47 -22.80 24.41
N SER A 91 16.43 -22.01 24.65
CA SER A 91 15.05 -22.44 24.39
C SER A 91 14.88 -22.86 22.93
N ALA A 92 13.98 -23.80 22.65
CA ALA A 92 13.78 -24.34 21.31
C ALA A 92 13.47 -23.25 20.25
N ASP A 93 12.73 -22.20 20.62
CA ASP A 93 12.44 -21.04 19.77
C ASP A 93 13.63 -20.07 19.60
N GLY A 94 14.75 -20.34 20.26
CA GLY A 94 15.97 -19.54 20.21
C GLY A 94 15.90 -18.25 21.04
N LYS A 95 14.83 -17.97 21.78
CA LYS A 95 14.61 -16.63 22.38
C LYS A 95 15.15 -16.43 23.79
N THR A 96 15.33 -17.51 24.56
CA THR A 96 15.79 -17.44 25.95
C THR A 96 17.03 -18.31 26.12
N LEU A 97 18.15 -17.67 26.47
CA LEU A 97 19.42 -18.32 26.78
C LEU A 97 19.53 -18.48 28.29
N TYR A 98 19.67 -19.71 28.76
CA TYR A 98 20.02 -20.04 30.14
C TYR A 98 21.49 -20.44 30.21
N TYR A 99 22.18 -20.11 31.28
CA TYR A 99 23.58 -20.43 31.47
C TYR A 99 23.97 -20.34 32.94
N VAL A 100 25.11 -20.91 33.30
CA VAL A 100 25.67 -20.87 34.65
C VAL A 100 26.60 -19.66 34.78
N SER A 101 26.47 -18.92 35.88
CA SER A 101 27.30 -17.75 36.15
C SER A 101 27.55 -17.52 37.64
N ASN A 102 28.78 -17.13 37.97
CA ASN A 102 29.15 -16.62 39.29
C ASN A 102 29.17 -15.08 39.36
N ARG A 103 28.41 -14.41 38.48
CA ARG A 103 28.31 -12.95 38.47
C ARG A 103 27.68 -12.38 39.74
N LYS A 104 27.88 -11.08 39.94
CA LYS A 104 27.22 -10.33 41.01
C LYS A 104 25.69 -10.48 40.90
N GLY A 105 25.08 -10.96 41.98
CA GLY A 105 23.65 -11.26 42.04
C GLY A 105 23.38 -12.76 42.20
N SER A 106 24.38 -13.62 41.98
CA SER A 106 24.32 -15.03 42.41
C SER A 106 24.26 -15.12 43.93
N ARG A 107 23.80 -16.25 44.44
CA ARG A 107 23.83 -16.53 45.88
C ARG A 107 25.28 -16.57 46.38
N LEU A 108 25.43 -16.49 47.69
CA LEU A 108 26.75 -16.52 48.33
C LEU A 108 26.94 -17.86 49.02
N THR A 109 28.08 -18.48 48.73
CA THR A 109 28.57 -19.67 49.42
C THR A 109 28.87 -19.37 50.89
N ALA A 110 29.18 -20.41 51.67
CA ALA A 110 29.59 -20.24 53.08
C ALA A 110 30.81 -19.32 53.23
N ASP A 111 31.72 -19.35 52.26
CA ASP A 111 32.94 -18.53 52.21
C ASP A 111 32.70 -17.10 51.68
N LYS A 112 31.44 -16.76 51.37
CA LYS A 112 30.98 -15.47 50.83
C LYS A 112 31.42 -15.18 49.40
N ASP A 113 31.89 -16.18 48.68
CA ASP A 113 32.09 -16.10 47.23
C ASP A 113 30.75 -16.31 46.49
N PRO A 114 30.53 -15.65 45.34
CA PRO A 114 29.38 -15.92 44.50
C PRO A 114 29.33 -17.40 44.06
N SER A 115 28.21 -18.07 44.31
CA SER A 115 27.94 -19.41 43.82
C SER A 115 27.73 -19.42 42.30
N HIS A 116 27.87 -20.61 41.73
CA HIS A 116 27.54 -20.87 40.34
C HIS A 116 26.03 -21.05 40.22
N ASP A 117 25.34 -19.98 39.87
CA ASP A 117 23.87 -19.96 39.75
C ASP A 117 23.46 -20.04 38.29
N PHE A 118 22.24 -20.48 38.02
CA PHE A 118 21.60 -20.30 36.72
C PHE A 118 21.09 -18.88 36.53
N TRP A 119 21.41 -18.33 35.36
CA TRP A 119 20.96 -17.05 34.85
C TRP A 119 20.27 -17.23 33.50
N ALA A 120 19.39 -16.30 33.16
CA ALA A 120 18.72 -16.27 31.86
C ALA A 120 18.78 -14.90 31.22
N ALA A 121 18.81 -14.87 29.89
CA ALA A 121 18.70 -13.66 29.08
C ALA A 121 17.71 -13.89 27.92
N LYS A 122 16.89 -12.88 27.63
CA LYS A 122 15.90 -12.93 26.53
C LYS A 122 16.36 -12.05 25.36
N LYS A 123 15.93 -12.40 24.14
CA LYS A 123 16.08 -11.56 22.94
C LYS A 123 14.76 -11.43 22.16
N ASN A 124 14.66 -10.39 21.33
CA ASN A 124 13.54 -10.19 20.40
C ASN A 124 13.76 -10.99 19.10
N ASN A 125 12.70 -11.16 18.30
CA ASN A 125 12.73 -11.93 17.04
C ASN A 125 13.79 -11.43 16.04
N ASP A 126 14.06 -10.12 15.99
CA ASP A 126 14.90 -9.51 14.97
C ASP A 126 16.40 -9.44 15.34
N LEU A 127 16.80 -9.90 16.54
CA LEU A 127 18.11 -9.61 17.10
C LEU A 127 18.84 -10.84 17.65
N ASP A 128 19.54 -11.56 16.78
CA ASP A 128 20.26 -12.79 17.18
C ASP A 128 21.45 -12.57 18.12
N THR A 129 22.04 -11.37 18.10
CA THR A 129 23.25 -11.02 18.85
C THR A 129 22.97 -10.12 20.06
N VAL A 130 21.74 -9.62 20.23
CA VAL A 130 21.41 -8.63 21.26
C VAL A 130 20.44 -9.25 22.28
N PHE A 131 20.99 -9.62 23.42
CA PHE A 131 20.23 -10.05 24.58
C PHE A 131 19.94 -8.87 25.51
N PHE A 132 18.78 -8.89 26.15
CA PHE A 132 18.48 -8.01 27.27
C PHE A 132 19.34 -8.36 28.49
N GLN A 133 19.35 -7.44 29.47
CA GLN A 133 20.07 -7.66 30.72
C GLN A 133 19.65 -8.99 31.36
N PRO A 134 20.61 -9.86 31.71
CA PRO A 134 20.30 -11.15 32.27
C PRO A 134 19.75 -11.03 33.69
N PHE A 135 18.93 -12.01 34.06
CA PHE A 135 18.32 -12.11 35.38
C PHE A 135 18.62 -13.48 36.00
N ASN A 136 18.84 -13.50 37.31
CA ASN A 136 18.98 -14.74 38.06
C ASN A 136 17.63 -15.45 38.06
N ILE A 137 17.61 -16.73 37.69
CA ILE A 137 16.34 -17.43 37.44
C ILE A 137 15.61 -17.80 38.72
N ASP A 138 16.32 -17.92 39.86
CA ASP A 138 15.75 -18.28 41.15
C ASP A 138 16.30 -17.39 42.28
N THR A 139 15.54 -16.33 42.54
CA THR A 139 15.78 -15.41 43.66
C THR A 139 14.97 -15.77 44.92
N SER A 140 14.19 -16.86 44.91
CA SER A 140 13.29 -17.21 46.00
C SER A 140 14.06 -17.77 47.20
N LYS A 141 13.80 -17.21 48.39
CA LYS A 141 14.34 -17.76 49.64
C LYS A 141 13.45 -18.84 50.26
N GLU A 142 12.27 -19.09 49.70
CA GLU A 142 11.25 -19.97 50.29
C GLU A 142 11.70 -21.42 50.38
N LEU A 143 12.46 -21.89 49.39
CA LEU A 143 12.97 -23.26 49.35
C LEU A 143 14.38 -23.40 49.96
N GLY A 144 15.01 -22.31 50.41
CA GLY A 144 16.37 -22.34 50.96
C GLY A 144 17.39 -23.00 50.01
N ASN A 145 18.14 -23.98 50.53
CA ASN A 145 19.08 -24.80 49.76
C ASN A 145 18.41 -25.99 49.03
N LEU A 146 17.08 -25.95 48.88
CA LEU A 146 16.31 -26.90 48.08
C LEU A 146 15.69 -26.24 46.84
N GLY A 147 16.04 -24.98 46.55
CA GLY A 147 15.66 -24.28 45.32
C GLY A 147 16.45 -24.76 44.09
N VAL A 148 16.21 -24.10 42.94
CA VAL A 148 17.00 -24.32 41.73
C VAL A 148 18.39 -23.75 41.92
N ASN A 149 18.50 -22.48 42.33
CA ASN A 149 19.77 -21.89 42.75
C ASN A 149 19.92 -22.02 44.26
N THR A 150 21.11 -22.37 44.75
CA THR A 150 21.37 -22.54 46.19
C THR A 150 22.63 -21.82 46.64
N GLN A 151 22.99 -21.93 47.92
CA GLN A 151 24.31 -21.46 48.37
C GLN A 151 25.45 -22.42 47.99
N LEU A 152 25.11 -23.55 47.35
CA LEU A 152 26.05 -24.49 46.77
C LEU A 152 26.22 -24.16 45.28
N ASN A 153 27.01 -24.96 44.57
CA ASN A 153 27.21 -24.75 43.14
C ASN A 153 26.21 -25.57 42.33
N GLU A 154 25.53 -24.90 41.41
CA GLU A 154 24.82 -25.54 40.32
C GLU A 154 25.73 -25.70 39.10
N GLY A 155 25.54 -26.80 38.37
CA GLY A 155 26.31 -27.15 37.17
C GLY A 155 25.50 -26.95 35.90
N ALA A 156 25.87 -27.62 34.80
CA ALA A 156 25.15 -27.48 33.54
C ALA A 156 23.67 -27.90 33.62
N ALA A 157 22.85 -27.30 32.76
CA ALA A 157 21.43 -27.59 32.62
C ALA A 157 20.99 -27.72 31.17
N SER A 158 19.83 -28.34 30.97
CA SER A 158 19.19 -28.53 29.68
C SER A 158 17.69 -28.25 29.79
N ILE A 159 17.22 -27.30 28.98
CA ILE A 159 15.79 -26.95 28.86
C ILE A 159 15.15 -27.83 27.77
N ALA A 160 14.02 -28.45 28.09
CA ALA A 160 13.27 -29.25 27.14
C ALA A 160 12.55 -28.37 26.10
N ALA A 161 12.14 -28.99 24.98
CA ALA A 161 11.51 -28.27 23.87
C ALA A 161 10.15 -27.63 24.25
N ASP A 162 9.51 -28.10 25.32
CA ASP A 162 8.29 -27.52 25.87
C ASP A 162 8.50 -26.16 26.55
N LYS A 163 9.76 -25.75 26.78
CA LYS A 163 10.17 -24.54 27.51
C LYS A 163 9.69 -24.49 28.96
N GLN A 164 9.27 -25.61 29.51
CA GLN A 164 8.73 -25.72 30.87
C GLN A 164 9.54 -26.69 31.72
N THR A 165 10.25 -27.66 31.13
CA THR A 165 11.00 -28.67 31.89
C THR A 165 12.50 -28.38 31.86
N LEU A 166 13.13 -28.21 33.03
CA LEU A 166 14.59 -28.06 33.15
C LEU A 166 15.17 -29.26 33.90
N ILE A 167 16.20 -29.86 33.31
CA ILE A 167 17.05 -30.84 33.98
C ILE A 167 18.40 -30.21 34.22
N PHE A 168 18.91 -30.32 35.44
CA PHE A 168 20.12 -29.61 35.84
C PHE A 168 20.95 -30.39 36.84
N THR A 169 22.21 -29.98 36.96
CA THR A 169 23.16 -30.53 37.92
C THR A 169 23.13 -29.74 39.23
N GLY A 170 22.97 -30.42 40.36
CA GLY A 170 23.16 -29.85 41.70
C GLY A 170 24.26 -30.59 42.45
N CYS A 171 25.25 -29.87 42.98
CA CYS A 171 26.40 -30.48 43.64
C CYS A 171 26.37 -30.33 45.16
N ASN A 172 26.79 -31.38 45.87
CA ASN A 172 26.89 -31.42 47.34
C ASN A 172 25.59 -31.08 48.08
N ARG A 173 24.44 -31.27 47.44
CA ARG A 173 23.14 -30.92 48.02
C ARG A 173 22.79 -31.92 49.11
N ALA A 174 22.14 -31.43 50.17
CA ALA A 174 21.70 -32.28 51.28
C ALA A 174 20.66 -33.34 50.86
N ASP A 175 19.94 -33.11 49.75
CA ASP A 175 19.00 -34.05 49.14
C ASP A 175 19.61 -34.84 47.96
N GLY A 176 20.94 -34.84 47.85
CA GLY A 176 21.73 -35.58 46.87
C GLY A 176 22.05 -37.01 47.30
N LEU A 177 22.56 -37.79 46.35
CA LEU A 177 23.00 -39.17 46.48
C LEU A 177 24.52 -39.33 46.32
N GLY A 178 25.20 -38.36 45.68
CA GLY A 178 26.64 -38.36 45.40
C GLY A 178 27.26 -36.97 45.34
N ASP A 179 28.40 -36.84 44.67
CA ASP A 179 29.16 -35.58 44.56
C ASP A 179 28.36 -34.49 43.82
N CYS A 180 27.78 -34.87 42.69
CA CYS A 180 26.80 -34.07 41.94
C CYS A 180 25.72 -34.99 41.40
N ASP A 181 24.49 -34.51 41.39
CA ASP A 181 23.32 -35.26 40.97
C ASP A 181 22.50 -34.50 39.95
N LEU A 182 21.73 -35.25 39.15
CA LEU A 182 20.74 -34.70 38.24
C LEU A 182 19.39 -34.49 38.95
N TYR A 183 18.84 -33.31 38.73
CA TYR A 183 17.53 -32.88 39.22
C TYR A 183 16.64 -32.45 38.06
N ILE A 184 15.32 -32.62 38.22
CA ILE A 184 14.30 -32.13 37.29
C ILE A 184 13.38 -31.15 37.99
N THR A 185 12.99 -30.08 37.30
CA THR A 185 11.98 -29.14 37.75
C THR A 185 11.13 -28.65 36.58
N GLU A 186 9.94 -28.15 36.89
CA GLU A 186 9.01 -27.55 35.94
C GLU A 186 8.84 -26.06 36.24
N ILE A 187 8.58 -25.26 35.20
CA ILE A 187 8.26 -23.83 35.30
C ILE A 187 6.74 -23.67 35.29
N ASP A 188 6.22 -22.90 36.26
CA ASP A 188 4.86 -22.35 36.22
C ASP A 188 4.93 -20.81 36.09
N GLY A 189 4.59 -20.31 34.90
CA GLY A 189 4.74 -18.89 34.54
C GLY A 189 6.21 -18.48 34.50
N ASP A 190 6.64 -17.66 35.48
CA ASP A 190 8.04 -17.21 35.65
C ASP A 190 8.69 -17.82 36.91
N LYS A 191 8.05 -18.80 37.56
CA LYS A 191 8.54 -19.40 38.80
C LYS A 191 8.95 -20.85 38.59
N TRP A 192 10.14 -21.18 39.08
CA TRP A 192 10.61 -22.55 39.11
C TRP A 192 9.96 -23.31 40.26
N GLY A 193 9.45 -24.51 39.95
CA GLY A 193 8.98 -25.46 40.94
C GLY A 193 10.13 -26.00 41.80
N LYS A 194 9.78 -26.73 42.86
CA LYS A 194 10.75 -27.43 43.70
C LYS A 194 11.44 -28.54 42.88
N PRO A 195 12.77 -28.50 42.73
CA PRO A 195 13.52 -29.57 42.07
C PRO A 195 13.32 -30.94 42.73
N LYS A 196 13.28 -31.99 41.90
CA LYS A 196 13.23 -33.38 42.32
C LYS A 196 14.50 -34.09 41.86
N ASN A 197 15.20 -34.74 42.77
CA ASN A 197 16.34 -35.62 42.43
C ASN A 197 15.83 -36.79 41.56
N LEU A 198 16.54 -37.14 40.48
CA LEU A 198 16.14 -38.22 39.56
C LEU A 198 16.28 -39.64 40.13
N GLY A 199 16.82 -39.78 41.35
CA GLY A 199 16.85 -41.01 42.12
C GLY A 199 17.92 -42.01 41.68
N ARG A 200 18.09 -43.09 42.44
CA ARG A 200 19.18 -44.08 42.30
C ARG A 200 19.19 -44.89 40.99
N LYS A 201 18.12 -44.82 40.20
CA LYS A 201 18.12 -45.43 38.85
C LYS A 201 18.95 -44.59 37.88
N VAL A 202 18.96 -43.27 38.08
CA VAL A 202 19.68 -42.32 37.23
C VAL A 202 20.98 -41.92 37.90
N ASN A 203 20.92 -41.38 39.11
CA ASN A 203 22.04 -40.88 39.90
C ASN A 203 22.76 -42.01 40.67
N SER A 204 24.02 -41.74 41.03
CA SER A 204 24.96 -42.64 41.69
C SER A 204 25.67 -41.92 42.86
N GLU A 205 26.63 -42.58 43.51
CA GLU A 205 27.47 -41.94 44.53
C GLU A 205 28.61 -41.08 43.93
N TRP A 206 28.77 -41.13 42.61
CA TRP A 206 29.83 -40.47 41.84
C TRP A 206 29.35 -39.09 41.34
N TRP A 207 30.15 -38.45 40.48
CA TRP A 207 29.81 -37.18 39.86
C TRP A 207 28.90 -37.40 38.65
N ASP A 208 27.60 -37.12 38.79
CA ASP A 208 26.61 -37.19 37.73
C ASP A 208 26.13 -35.80 37.33
N SER A 209 26.42 -35.40 36.09
CA SER A 209 26.36 -33.99 35.71
C SER A 209 26.16 -33.81 34.21
N GLN A 210 26.04 -32.54 33.80
CA GLN A 210 25.96 -32.13 32.39
C GLN A 210 24.84 -32.83 31.62
N PRO A 211 23.58 -32.75 32.09
CA PRO A 211 22.46 -33.41 31.45
C PRO A 211 22.10 -32.76 30.11
N ALA A 212 21.55 -33.57 29.21
CA ALA A 212 20.87 -33.17 28.00
C ALA A 212 19.59 -33.99 27.82
N ILE A 213 18.44 -33.32 27.93
CA ILE A 213 17.13 -33.95 27.74
C ILE A 213 16.76 -33.97 26.25
N SER A 214 16.22 -35.08 25.76
CA SER A 214 15.69 -35.16 24.40
C SER A 214 14.48 -34.24 24.23
N PRO A 215 14.32 -33.60 23.05
CA PRO A 215 13.16 -32.77 22.72
C PRO A 215 11.79 -33.37 23.06
N ASP A 216 11.66 -34.69 22.93
CA ASP A 216 10.43 -35.43 23.22
C ASP A 216 10.36 -35.96 24.67
N LYS A 217 11.33 -35.62 25.52
CA LYS A 217 11.46 -36.02 26.93
C LYS A 217 11.56 -37.53 27.17
N SER A 218 11.83 -38.32 26.12
CA SER A 218 11.95 -39.77 26.22
C SER A 218 13.30 -40.25 26.73
N ARG A 219 14.33 -39.41 26.70
CA ARG A 219 15.70 -39.79 27.09
C ARG A 219 16.48 -38.63 27.68
N ILE A 220 17.37 -38.94 28.62
CA ILE A 220 18.41 -38.02 29.12
C ILE A 220 19.77 -38.61 28.80
N TYR A 221 20.66 -37.81 28.22
CA TYR A 221 22.11 -38.06 28.18
C TYR A 221 22.79 -37.26 29.29
N PHE A 222 23.85 -37.76 29.89
CA PHE A 222 24.59 -37.06 30.93
C PHE A 222 26.03 -37.57 31.03
N CYS A 223 26.91 -36.77 31.63
CA CYS A 223 28.30 -37.15 31.90
C CYS A 223 28.42 -37.73 33.31
N SER A 224 29.19 -38.80 33.47
CA SER A 224 29.44 -39.42 34.77
C SER A 224 30.84 -40.00 34.88
N ASN A 225 31.45 -39.89 36.05
CA ASN A 225 32.69 -40.60 36.39
C ASN A 225 32.48 -41.91 37.17
N ARG A 226 31.25 -42.44 37.16
CA ARG A 226 30.93 -43.75 37.73
C ARG A 226 31.72 -44.88 37.01
N PRO A 227 32.03 -45.99 37.69
CA PRO A 227 32.73 -47.12 37.09
C PRO A 227 32.04 -47.62 35.80
N GLY A 228 32.78 -47.61 34.70
CA GLY A 228 32.33 -48.01 33.37
C GLY A 228 33.31 -48.93 32.65
N PRO A 229 33.06 -49.24 31.36
CA PRO A 229 33.93 -50.09 30.55
C PRO A 229 35.38 -49.58 30.42
N HIS A 230 35.59 -48.26 30.51
CA HIS A 230 36.91 -47.61 30.41
C HIS A 230 37.59 -47.37 31.77
N GLY A 231 37.04 -47.95 32.85
CA GLY A 231 37.61 -47.85 34.21
C GLY A 231 36.74 -47.04 35.18
N SER A 232 37.23 -46.91 36.40
CA SER A 232 36.69 -46.00 37.42
C SER A 232 37.27 -44.61 37.25
N GLU A 233 36.50 -43.57 37.56
CA GLU A 233 36.92 -42.16 37.51
C GLU A 233 37.15 -41.59 36.10
N ASN A 234 36.85 -42.34 35.03
CA ASN A 234 36.80 -41.79 33.66
C ASN A 234 35.47 -41.08 33.41
N PHE A 235 35.49 -39.91 32.76
CA PHE A 235 34.28 -39.18 32.40
C PHE A 235 33.69 -39.74 31.10
N ASP A 236 32.64 -40.55 31.25
CA ASP A 236 31.90 -41.17 30.16
C ASP A 236 30.53 -40.50 29.99
N ILE A 237 29.96 -40.57 28.78
CA ILE A 237 28.55 -40.27 28.54
C ILE A 237 27.69 -41.50 28.85
N TRP A 238 26.62 -41.27 29.61
CA TRP A 238 25.59 -42.22 29.99
C TRP A 238 24.23 -41.72 29.52
N TYR A 239 23.25 -42.61 29.43
CA TYR A 239 21.87 -42.23 29.14
C TYR A 239 20.85 -43.02 29.98
N THR A 240 19.67 -42.46 30.15
CA THR A 240 18.50 -43.14 30.72
C THR A 240 17.27 -42.87 29.87
N ASP A 241 16.43 -43.89 29.70
CA ASP A 241 15.15 -43.82 29.01
C ASP A 241 14.02 -43.57 30.00
N TYR A 242 13.04 -42.76 29.60
CA TYR A 242 11.79 -42.59 30.34
C TYR A 242 10.78 -43.65 29.95
N ASP A 243 10.28 -44.38 30.95
CA ASP A 243 9.17 -45.29 30.76
C ASP A 243 7.84 -44.55 30.95
N PHE A 244 7.22 -44.15 29.85
CA PHE A 244 5.93 -43.45 29.87
C PHE A 244 4.76 -44.31 30.38
N ASP A 245 4.91 -45.64 30.50
CA ASP A 245 3.84 -46.50 31.05
C ASP A 245 3.92 -46.58 32.58
N THR A 246 5.13 -46.57 33.14
CA THR A 246 5.34 -46.57 34.59
C THR A 246 5.62 -45.18 35.17
N GLU A 247 5.75 -44.16 34.33
CA GLU A 247 6.14 -42.79 34.68
C GLU A 247 7.49 -42.68 35.42
N GLU A 248 8.42 -43.59 35.13
CA GLU A 248 9.72 -43.67 35.80
C GLU A 248 10.89 -43.68 34.83
N TRP A 249 12.02 -43.10 35.27
CA TRP A 249 13.30 -43.26 34.58
C TRP A 249 13.85 -44.68 34.75
N LYS A 250 14.43 -45.24 33.68
CA LYS A 250 15.11 -46.53 33.70
C LYS A 250 16.51 -46.39 34.30
N THR A 251 17.12 -47.54 34.61
CA THR A 251 18.51 -47.57 35.05
C THR A 251 19.42 -47.00 33.98
N ALA A 252 20.34 -46.11 34.37
CA ALA A 252 21.28 -45.50 33.44
C ALA A 252 22.21 -46.54 32.78
N VAL A 253 22.49 -46.33 31.51
CA VAL A 253 23.29 -47.20 30.64
C VAL A 253 24.43 -46.39 30.03
N ASN A 254 25.64 -46.97 29.98
CA ASN A 254 26.78 -46.35 29.33
C ASN A 254 26.51 -46.21 27.82
N ALA A 255 26.88 -45.08 27.21
CA ALA A 255 26.61 -44.79 25.80
C ALA A 255 27.40 -45.68 24.82
N GLY A 256 28.34 -46.47 25.32
CA GLY A 256 29.07 -47.49 24.57
C GLY A 256 30.29 -46.94 23.83
N PRO A 257 31.11 -47.84 23.25
CA PRO A 257 32.43 -47.51 22.70
C PRO A 257 32.39 -46.72 21.39
N SER A 258 31.21 -46.53 20.78
CA SER A 258 31.04 -45.61 19.65
C SER A 258 31.08 -44.15 20.08
N ILE A 259 30.69 -43.86 21.33
CA ILE A 259 30.68 -42.52 21.90
C ILE A 259 31.84 -42.35 22.88
N ASN A 260 31.99 -43.28 23.83
CA ASN A 260 33.01 -43.19 24.88
C ASN A 260 34.34 -43.81 24.45
N THR A 261 35.44 -43.22 24.92
CA THR A 261 36.82 -43.62 24.67
C THR A 261 37.60 -43.71 26.00
N ASP A 262 38.90 -43.95 25.95
CA ASP A 262 39.78 -43.85 27.12
C ASP A 262 40.08 -42.39 27.54
N GLY A 263 39.58 -41.41 26.78
CA GLY A 263 39.64 -39.99 27.10
C GLY A 263 38.40 -39.51 27.86
N ILE A 264 38.25 -38.19 27.93
CA ILE A 264 37.10 -37.53 28.54
C ILE A 264 36.02 -37.33 27.48
N GLU A 265 34.81 -37.83 27.72
CA GLU A 265 33.61 -37.49 26.97
C GLU A 265 32.61 -36.76 27.87
N ASN A 266 32.29 -35.52 27.51
CA ASN A 266 31.44 -34.68 28.33
C ASN A 266 30.53 -33.78 27.47
N SER A 267 29.74 -32.94 28.14
CA SER A 267 28.89 -31.92 27.52
C SER A 267 27.95 -32.44 26.43
N PRO A 268 27.20 -33.54 26.64
CA PRO A 268 26.29 -34.04 25.61
C PRO A 268 25.21 -33.00 25.29
N PHE A 269 24.73 -32.99 24.05
CA PHE A 269 23.58 -32.21 23.59
C PHE A 269 22.85 -32.95 22.47
N ILE A 270 21.59 -33.27 22.70
CA ILE A 270 20.72 -33.93 21.72
C ILE A 270 19.88 -32.87 20.99
N ALA A 271 20.01 -32.85 19.67
CA ALA A 271 19.36 -31.84 18.82
C ALA A 271 17.85 -32.06 18.67
N ALA A 272 17.17 -31.06 18.09
CA ALA A 272 15.72 -31.05 17.92
C ALA A 272 15.17 -32.18 17.05
N ASP A 273 15.99 -32.88 16.26
CA ASP A 273 15.57 -34.03 15.46
C ASP A 273 15.57 -35.36 16.25
N ASN A 274 15.99 -35.36 17.52
CA ASN A 274 16.15 -36.54 18.37
C ASN A 274 17.17 -37.57 17.84
N ALA A 275 17.94 -37.22 16.80
CA ALA A 275 18.79 -38.15 16.08
C ALA A 275 20.21 -37.62 15.87
N THR A 276 20.49 -36.37 16.23
CA THR A 276 21.81 -35.77 16.15
C THR A 276 22.33 -35.43 17.55
N LEU A 277 23.40 -36.09 17.98
CA LEU A 277 24.03 -35.90 19.28
C LEU A 277 25.37 -35.20 19.10
N PHE A 278 25.55 -34.10 19.83
CA PHE A 278 26.82 -33.41 19.99
C PHE A 278 27.41 -33.72 21.35
N PHE A 279 28.73 -33.73 21.45
CA PHE A 279 29.44 -33.85 22.72
C PHE A 279 30.87 -33.32 22.57
N ALA A 280 31.57 -33.09 23.68
CA ALA A 280 32.98 -32.71 23.67
C ALA A 280 33.87 -33.88 24.07
N SER A 281 35.04 -34.01 23.43
CA SER A 281 36.01 -35.08 23.72
C SER A 281 37.47 -34.70 23.44
N ASP A 282 38.39 -35.22 24.25
CA ASP A 282 39.84 -35.21 23.99
C ASP A 282 40.40 -36.55 23.47
N GLY A 283 39.60 -37.62 23.56
CA GLY A 283 39.97 -38.98 23.15
C GLY A 283 39.73 -39.29 21.68
N HIS A 284 38.68 -38.73 21.06
CA HIS A 284 38.39 -38.93 19.63
C HIS A 284 39.45 -38.30 18.70
N LYS A 285 39.47 -38.74 17.43
CA LYS A 285 40.40 -38.25 16.38
C LYS A 285 39.68 -38.00 15.04
N PRO A 286 40.05 -36.94 14.27
CA PRO A 286 41.09 -35.95 14.57
C PRO A 286 40.68 -35.04 15.75
N ASN A 287 41.65 -34.52 16.50
CA ASN A 287 41.45 -33.57 17.60
C ASN A 287 42.48 -32.42 17.44
N LEU A 288 42.06 -31.18 17.71
CA LEU A 288 42.85 -29.96 17.49
C LEU A 288 43.57 -29.43 18.73
N GLY A 289 43.28 -29.96 19.93
CA GLY A 289 43.86 -29.49 21.18
C GLY A 289 43.28 -30.15 22.42
N GLY A 290 42.64 -29.37 23.30
CA GLY A 290 42.02 -29.89 24.52
C GLY A 290 40.78 -30.73 24.21
N THR A 291 39.65 -30.34 24.76
CA THR A 291 38.36 -30.92 24.41
C THR A 291 37.81 -30.27 23.14
N ASP A 292 37.45 -31.08 22.14
CA ASP A 292 36.87 -30.66 20.86
C ASP A 292 35.40 -31.10 20.78
N PHE A 293 34.54 -30.34 20.08
CA PHE A 293 33.19 -30.80 19.76
C PHE A 293 33.16 -31.83 18.62
N TYR A 294 32.37 -32.88 18.83
CA TYR A 294 32.03 -33.90 17.85
C TYR A 294 30.52 -33.98 17.67
N VAL A 295 30.11 -34.46 16.50
CA VAL A 295 28.72 -34.82 16.20
C VAL A 295 28.63 -36.28 15.76
N THR A 296 27.59 -36.96 16.21
CA THR A 296 27.23 -38.32 15.78
C THR A 296 25.73 -38.39 15.55
N HIS A 297 25.30 -39.36 14.75
CA HIS A 297 23.92 -39.48 14.34
C HIS A 297 23.37 -40.88 14.57
N LEU A 298 22.08 -40.96 14.87
CA LEU A 298 21.42 -42.21 15.25
C LEU A 298 20.87 -42.93 14.00
N GLU A 299 21.55 -44.00 13.59
CA GLU A 299 21.22 -44.82 12.43
C GLU A 299 20.92 -46.26 12.82
N ASN A 300 19.78 -46.82 12.38
CA ASN A 300 19.42 -48.22 12.67
C ASN A 300 19.55 -48.59 14.17
N LYS A 301 19.23 -47.64 15.06
CA LYS A 301 19.36 -47.72 16.53
C LYS A 301 20.80 -47.77 17.07
N ALA A 302 21.79 -47.40 16.27
CA ALA A 302 23.19 -47.28 16.66
C ALA A 302 23.72 -45.88 16.31
N TRP A 303 24.65 -45.37 17.11
CA TRP A 303 25.33 -44.12 16.81
C TRP A 303 26.40 -44.33 15.74
N THR A 304 26.46 -43.43 14.77
CA THR A 304 27.53 -43.41 13.76
C THR A 304 28.86 -43.01 14.38
N LYS A 305 29.95 -43.19 13.63
CA LYS A 305 31.28 -42.73 14.07
C LYS A 305 31.24 -41.21 14.29
N PRO A 306 31.67 -40.70 15.46
CA PRO A 306 31.71 -39.26 15.71
C PRO A 306 32.62 -38.50 14.74
N GLU A 307 32.13 -37.39 14.22
CA GLU A 307 32.82 -36.48 13.31
C GLU A 307 33.22 -35.19 14.04
N ASN A 308 34.49 -34.78 13.94
CA ASN A 308 34.99 -33.54 14.57
C ASN A 308 34.41 -32.31 13.84
N LEU A 309 33.91 -31.30 14.57
CA LEU A 309 33.33 -30.10 13.97
C LEU A 309 34.36 -29.20 13.25
N GLY A 310 35.64 -29.33 13.58
CA GLY A 310 36.74 -28.62 12.96
C GLY A 310 36.79 -27.12 13.24
N ALA A 311 37.85 -26.47 12.75
CA ALA A 311 37.97 -25.01 12.82
C ALA A 311 36.93 -24.32 11.90
N PRO A 312 36.39 -23.14 12.28
CA PRO A 312 36.81 -22.31 13.41
C PRO A 312 36.10 -22.61 14.75
N ILE A 313 35.20 -23.59 14.80
CA ILE A 313 34.45 -23.95 16.01
C ILE A 313 35.38 -24.57 17.05
N ASN A 314 36.08 -25.63 16.67
CA ASN A 314 37.13 -26.25 17.48
C ASN A 314 38.45 -25.47 17.32
N THR A 315 39.18 -25.39 18.42
CA THR A 315 40.46 -24.68 18.54
C THR A 315 41.46 -25.54 19.32
N PRO A 316 42.73 -25.11 19.47
CA PRO A 316 43.64 -25.80 20.37
C PRO A 316 43.30 -25.67 21.87
N GLN A 317 42.23 -24.96 22.23
CA GLN A 317 41.79 -24.72 23.61
C GLN A 317 40.75 -25.77 24.04
N ASN A 318 39.94 -25.48 25.07
CA ASN A 318 38.86 -26.34 25.50
C ASN A 318 37.52 -25.79 25.03
N GLU A 319 36.83 -26.58 24.20
CA GLU A 319 35.46 -26.37 23.77
C GLU A 319 34.52 -27.29 24.58
N GLN A 320 33.58 -26.69 25.30
CA GLN A 320 32.66 -27.41 26.19
C GLN A 320 31.26 -26.80 26.12
N PHE A 321 30.25 -27.61 26.42
CA PHE A 321 28.84 -27.23 26.43
C PHE A 321 28.34 -26.57 25.15
N ILE A 322 27.78 -27.38 24.26
CA ILE A 322 27.19 -26.93 22.99
C ILE A 322 25.66 -27.00 23.05
N THR A 323 24.98 -26.02 22.45
CA THR A 323 23.52 -26.05 22.32
C THR A 323 23.09 -25.35 21.03
N LEU A 324 21.96 -25.78 20.47
CA LEU A 324 21.37 -25.22 19.26
C LEU A 324 19.87 -24.96 19.45
N SER A 325 19.39 -23.88 18.84
CA SER A 325 17.94 -23.67 18.69
C SER A 325 17.33 -24.74 17.80
N ALA A 326 16.02 -24.97 17.88
CA ALA A 326 15.33 -25.94 17.05
C ALA A 326 15.34 -25.59 15.55
N SER A 327 15.72 -24.36 15.18
CA SER A 327 15.94 -24.00 13.79
C SER A 327 17.21 -24.61 13.20
N GLY A 328 18.18 -24.97 14.05
CA GLY A 328 19.51 -25.45 13.64
C GLY A 328 20.45 -24.37 13.09
N ARG A 329 20.01 -23.10 13.00
CA ARG A 329 20.77 -22.01 12.34
C ARG A 329 21.82 -21.33 13.22
N VAL A 330 21.61 -21.37 14.54
CA VAL A 330 22.45 -20.68 15.53
C VAL A 330 22.84 -21.66 16.62
N LEU A 331 24.14 -21.73 16.84
CA LEU A 331 24.81 -22.53 17.85
C LEU A 331 25.33 -21.60 18.95
N TYR A 332 25.23 -22.03 20.21
CA TYR A 332 25.85 -21.40 21.36
C TYR A 332 26.77 -22.40 22.05
N PHE A 333 27.93 -21.95 22.49
CA PHE A 333 28.91 -22.81 23.14
C PHE A 333 29.80 -22.09 24.12
N SER A 334 30.41 -22.81 25.05
CA SER A 334 31.46 -22.30 25.91
C SER A 334 32.85 -22.66 25.38
N SER A 335 33.80 -21.73 25.48
CA SER A 335 35.19 -22.02 25.12
C SER A 335 36.16 -21.17 25.94
N THR A 336 37.34 -21.73 26.21
CA THR A 336 38.48 -20.99 26.81
C THR A 336 39.33 -20.29 25.75
N ARG A 337 38.83 -20.16 24.51
CA ARG A 337 39.51 -19.50 23.39
C ARG A 337 39.75 -18.01 23.66
N SER A 338 40.89 -17.51 23.21
CA SER A 338 41.29 -16.10 23.32
C SER A 338 41.65 -15.46 21.98
N ASP A 339 41.48 -16.20 20.88
CA ASP A 339 41.73 -15.78 19.51
C ASP A 339 40.66 -14.80 18.97
N ILE A 340 39.50 -14.71 19.62
CA ILE A 340 38.43 -13.76 19.31
C ILE A 340 38.45 -12.61 20.32
N ALA A 341 38.53 -11.38 19.83
CA ALA A 341 38.52 -10.18 20.66
C ALA A 341 37.21 -10.03 21.48
N GLY A 342 37.32 -9.50 22.69
CA GLY A 342 36.17 -9.20 23.55
C GLY A 342 35.86 -10.25 24.61
N TYR A 343 36.70 -11.28 24.77
CA TYR A 343 36.60 -12.22 25.89
C TYR A 343 36.69 -11.50 27.24
N GLN A 344 35.87 -11.93 28.21
CA GLN A 344 35.73 -11.27 29.53
C GLN A 344 36.35 -12.11 30.66
N GLY A 345 36.13 -13.43 30.66
CA GLY A 345 36.53 -14.36 31.71
C GLY A 345 37.37 -15.53 31.19
N SER A 346 37.48 -16.60 31.99
CA SER A 346 38.27 -17.80 31.65
C SER A 346 37.49 -18.84 30.85
N LEU A 347 36.16 -18.82 30.90
CA LEU A 347 35.24 -19.62 30.09
C LEU A 347 34.07 -18.71 29.74
N ASP A 348 33.97 -18.37 28.46
CA ASP A 348 33.00 -17.40 27.92
C ASP A 348 32.00 -18.11 26.99
N ILE A 349 30.82 -17.52 26.82
CA ILE A 349 29.81 -17.97 25.88
C ILE A 349 29.98 -17.28 24.52
N PHE A 350 30.07 -18.10 23.49
CA PHE A 350 30.15 -17.71 22.09
C PHE A 350 28.89 -18.17 21.35
N MET A 351 28.59 -17.48 20.26
CA MET A 351 27.58 -17.91 19.29
C MET A 351 28.19 -18.02 17.90
N ALA A 352 27.64 -18.91 17.07
CA ALA A 352 28.00 -18.99 15.67
C ALA A 352 26.79 -19.27 14.78
N PHE A 353 26.79 -18.62 13.62
CA PHE A 353 25.89 -18.98 12.53
C PHE A 353 26.47 -20.17 11.78
N VAL A 354 25.71 -21.25 11.71
CA VAL A 354 26.13 -22.53 11.15
C VAL A 354 25.12 -23.02 10.11
N PRO A 355 25.55 -23.83 9.13
CA PRO A 355 24.62 -24.64 8.36
C PRO A 355 23.75 -25.48 9.31
N SER A 356 22.51 -25.74 8.91
CA SER A 356 21.65 -26.59 9.73
C SER A 356 22.20 -28.01 9.78
N PHE A 357 22.45 -28.51 10.99
CA PHE A 357 22.85 -29.89 11.21
C PHE A 357 21.69 -30.88 11.16
N PHE A 358 20.45 -30.38 11.05
CA PHE A 358 19.23 -31.18 10.98
C PHE A 358 18.08 -30.47 10.27
N ARG A 359 17.10 -31.24 9.78
CA ARG A 359 16.00 -30.73 8.97
C ARG A 359 14.88 -30.15 9.83
N SER A 360 14.82 -28.83 9.97
CA SER A 360 13.71 -28.13 10.64
C SER A 360 12.52 -27.91 9.70
N THR A 361 11.31 -27.81 10.26
CA THR A 361 10.10 -27.45 9.50
C THR A 361 9.60 -26.10 9.97
N ILE A 362 9.35 -25.19 9.04
CA ILE A 362 9.02 -23.80 9.29
C ILE A 362 7.71 -23.47 8.58
N VAL A 363 6.70 -23.04 9.34
CA VAL A 363 5.48 -22.44 8.79
C VAL A 363 5.70 -20.94 8.71
N LYS A 364 5.60 -20.36 7.51
CA LYS A 364 5.76 -18.92 7.33
C LYS A 364 4.69 -18.35 6.43
N GLY A 365 4.33 -17.09 6.63
CA GLY A 365 3.24 -16.52 5.85
C GLY A 365 3.10 -15.03 5.89
N VAL A 366 2.32 -14.54 4.92
CA VAL A 366 2.01 -13.13 4.72
C VAL A 366 0.51 -12.90 4.78
N VAL A 367 0.12 -11.70 5.20
CA VAL A 367 -1.26 -11.25 5.17
C VAL A 367 -1.37 -10.12 4.16
N LEU A 368 -2.15 -10.37 3.11
CA LEU A 368 -2.27 -9.50 1.96
C LEU A 368 -3.68 -8.88 1.90
N ASP A 369 -3.73 -7.61 1.50
CA ASP A 369 -4.96 -6.96 1.09
C ASP A 369 -5.55 -7.72 -0.11
N GLU A 370 -6.83 -8.08 -0.04
CA GLU A 370 -7.50 -8.88 -1.08
C GLU A 370 -7.40 -8.24 -2.46
N CYS A 371 -7.39 -6.91 -2.51
CA CYS A 371 -7.57 -6.13 -3.71
C CYS A 371 -6.25 -5.66 -4.32
N THR A 372 -5.36 -5.13 -3.48
CA THR A 372 -4.09 -4.52 -3.88
C THR A 372 -2.90 -5.48 -3.75
N ASN A 373 -3.09 -6.64 -3.08
CA ASN A 373 -2.03 -7.56 -2.67
C ASN A 373 -0.90 -6.89 -1.86
N ALA A 374 -1.16 -5.73 -1.26
CA ALA A 374 -0.22 -5.10 -0.33
C ALA A 374 -0.21 -5.86 1.01
N ASN A 375 0.92 -5.87 1.71
CA ASN A 375 0.97 -6.39 3.09
C ASN A 375 0.12 -5.52 4.00
N ILE A 376 -0.68 -6.16 4.86
CA ILE A 376 -1.51 -5.46 5.86
C ILE A 376 -1.17 -5.92 7.28
N PRO A 377 -1.33 -5.03 8.29
CA PRO A 377 -1.13 -5.42 9.68
C PRO A 377 -2.19 -6.44 10.10
N ALA A 378 -1.78 -7.41 10.91
CA ALA A 378 -2.67 -8.47 11.39
C ALA A 378 -2.13 -9.13 12.65
N TYR A 379 -3.04 -9.53 13.54
CA TYR A 379 -2.76 -10.47 14.61
C TYR A 379 -2.87 -11.89 14.07
N ILE A 380 -1.81 -12.67 14.23
CA ILE A 380 -1.71 -14.05 13.77
C ILE A 380 -1.93 -14.99 14.95
N SER A 381 -2.74 -16.02 14.76
CA SER A 381 -2.79 -17.18 15.65
C SER A 381 -2.66 -18.47 14.85
N ILE A 382 -1.81 -19.37 15.31
CA ILE A 382 -1.60 -20.68 14.70
C ILE A 382 -1.96 -21.72 15.74
N ARG A 383 -3.12 -22.37 15.56
CA ARG A 383 -3.60 -23.39 16.48
C ARG A 383 -3.16 -24.78 16.03
N ASN A 384 -2.58 -25.52 16.96
CA ASN A 384 -2.28 -26.93 16.80
C ASN A 384 -3.43 -27.77 17.39
N PRO A 385 -4.22 -28.50 16.58
CA PRO A 385 -5.33 -29.31 17.10
C PRO A 385 -4.86 -30.58 17.81
N VAL A 386 -3.62 -31.03 17.61
CA VAL A 386 -3.07 -32.24 18.24
C VAL A 386 -2.75 -31.99 19.71
N THR A 387 -2.04 -30.91 19.99
CA THR A 387 -1.59 -30.54 21.35
C THR A 387 -2.53 -29.53 22.03
N ASN A 388 -3.51 -29.00 21.29
CA ASN A 388 -4.37 -27.88 21.69
C ASN A 388 -3.60 -26.60 22.10
N THR A 389 -2.36 -26.44 21.62
CA THR A 389 -1.56 -25.22 21.82
C THR A 389 -1.86 -24.18 20.73
N THR A 390 -1.60 -22.92 21.03
CA THR A 390 -1.73 -21.82 20.05
C THR A 390 -0.49 -20.93 20.10
N TYR A 391 0.13 -20.74 18.95
CA TYR A 391 1.19 -19.77 18.72
C TYR A 391 0.59 -18.44 18.26
N TYR A 392 1.19 -17.32 18.67
CA TYR A 392 0.73 -15.98 18.31
C TYR A 392 1.88 -15.17 17.72
N ASP A 393 1.56 -14.34 16.73
CA ASP A 393 2.48 -13.36 16.14
C ASP A 393 1.72 -12.08 15.73
N THR A 394 2.42 -11.01 15.36
CA THR A 394 1.78 -9.77 14.91
C THR A 394 2.56 -9.13 13.77
N LEU A 395 1.87 -8.85 12.67
CA LEU A 395 2.39 -8.07 11.55
C LEU A 395 2.02 -6.60 11.71
N ALA A 396 2.98 -5.71 11.46
CA ALA A 396 2.81 -4.27 11.64
C ALA A 396 3.26 -3.49 10.40
N THR A 397 2.61 -2.34 10.15
CA THR A 397 2.94 -1.45 9.04
C THR A 397 4.37 -0.91 9.18
N GLY A 398 5.23 -1.12 8.17
CA GLY A 398 6.62 -0.69 8.19
C GLY A 398 7.55 -1.52 9.08
N GLY A 399 7.05 -2.60 9.67
CA GLY A 399 7.81 -3.57 10.46
C GLY A 399 7.87 -4.94 9.79
N GLN A 400 7.66 -6.00 10.57
CA GLN A 400 7.62 -7.39 10.09
C GLN A 400 6.46 -7.61 9.11
N THR A 401 6.79 -8.09 7.91
CA THR A 401 5.83 -8.36 6.82
C THR A 401 5.48 -9.84 6.65
N GLU A 402 6.27 -10.74 7.24
CA GLU A 402 6.09 -12.20 7.20
C GLU A 402 6.16 -12.74 8.64
N PHE A 403 5.22 -13.60 9.04
CA PHE A 403 5.31 -14.34 10.31
C PHE A 403 6.00 -15.67 10.09
N GLU A 404 6.67 -16.18 11.13
CA GLU A 404 7.39 -17.46 11.10
C GLU A 404 7.11 -18.26 12.39
N MET A 405 6.90 -19.57 12.24
CA MET A 405 6.79 -20.54 13.33
C MET A 405 7.63 -21.77 13.00
N VAL A 406 8.59 -22.10 13.88
CA VAL A 406 9.31 -23.38 13.83
C VAL A 406 8.43 -24.47 14.44
N VAL A 407 8.23 -25.55 13.70
CA VAL A 407 7.44 -26.71 14.14
C VAL A 407 8.37 -27.67 14.89
N LEU A 408 8.07 -27.90 16.16
CA LEU A 408 8.86 -28.71 17.08
C LEU A 408 8.39 -30.17 17.08
N PRO A 409 9.24 -31.15 17.48
CA PRO A 409 8.78 -32.53 17.68
C PRO A 409 7.59 -32.65 18.63
N ALA A 410 7.57 -31.83 19.70
CA ALA A 410 6.48 -31.77 20.65
C ALA A 410 5.14 -31.32 20.03
N ASP A 411 5.16 -30.61 18.90
CA ASP A 411 3.93 -30.24 18.17
C ASP A 411 3.23 -31.45 17.55
N TYR A 412 3.94 -32.57 17.35
CA TYR A 412 3.36 -33.82 16.88
C TYR A 412 2.68 -34.65 18.00
N GLY A 413 2.55 -34.09 19.20
CA GLY A 413 1.89 -34.74 20.33
C GLY A 413 2.75 -35.79 21.02
N ASN A 414 2.11 -36.79 21.63
CA ASN A 414 2.82 -37.87 22.31
C ASN A 414 3.58 -38.71 21.28
N PRO A 415 4.89 -38.96 21.46
CA PRO A 415 5.67 -39.81 20.54
C PRO A 415 5.06 -41.20 20.28
N LYS A 416 4.29 -41.75 21.22
CA LYS A 416 3.60 -43.05 21.06
C LYS A 416 2.53 -43.04 19.95
N ASP A 417 1.92 -41.89 19.68
CA ASP A 417 0.78 -41.77 18.76
C ASP A 417 1.18 -41.82 17.27
N SER A 418 2.49 -41.83 16.97
CA SER A 418 3.05 -41.98 15.62
C SER A 418 2.47 -40.99 14.60
N ILE A 419 2.11 -39.78 15.04
CA ILE A 419 1.52 -38.74 14.19
C ILE A 419 2.54 -38.27 13.15
N LYS A 420 2.18 -38.43 11.88
CA LYS A 420 3.03 -38.04 10.73
C LYS A 420 2.72 -36.65 10.18
N GLU A 421 1.53 -36.11 10.43
CA GLU A 421 1.09 -34.83 9.86
C GLU A 421 0.23 -34.05 10.85
N ILE A 422 0.38 -32.73 10.85
CA ILE A 422 -0.39 -31.78 11.65
C ILE A 422 -1.16 -30.86 10.69
N LYS A 423 -2.42 -30.58 11.01
CA LYS A 423 -3.25 -29.59 10.31
C LYS A 423 -3.32 -28.31 11.15
N PHE A 424 -2.35 -27.43 10.99
CA PHE A 424 -2.34 -26.14 11.69
C PHE A 424 -3.46 -25.24 11.18
N GLU A 425 -4.24 -24.65 12.09
CA GLU A 425 -5.23 -23.63 11.75
C GLU A 425 -4.57 -22.25 11.89
N VAL A 426 -4.15 -21.67 10.76
CA VAL A 426 -3.51 -20.35 10.71
C VAL A 426 -4.58 -19.29 10.49
N THR A 427 -4.80 -18.44 11.49
CA THR A 427 -5.76 -17.35 11.47
C THR A 427 -5.05 -16.01 11.44
N ALA A 428 -5.39 -15.16 10.49
CA ALA A 428 -5.06 -13.74 10.51
C ALA A 428 -6.31 -12.95 10.88
N SER A 429 -6.16 -11.98 11.80
CA SER A 429 -7.22 -11.08 12.19
C SER A 429 -6.77 -9.63 12.14
N ASN A 430 -7.62 -8.78 11.59
CA ASN A 430 -7.42 -7.34 11.47
C ASN A 430 -8.71 -6.64 11.94
N PRO A 431 -8.64 -5.57 12.77
CA PRO A 431 -9.82 -4.88 13.28
C PRO A 431 -10.79 -4.36 12.20
N THR A 432 -10.26 -3.99 11.04
CA THR A 432 -11.01 -3.42 9.91
C THR A 432 -11.65 -4.51 9.04
N TYR A 433 -10.92 -5.60 8.79
CA TYR A 433 -11.33 -6.63 7.81
C TYR A 433 -11.89 -7.91 8.43
N GLY A 434 -11.89 -8.03 9.75
CA GLY A 434 -12.28 -9.24 10.44
C GLY A 434 -11.16 -10.27 10.42
N LYS A 435 -11.49 -11.54 10.16
CA LYS A 435 -10.51 -12.64 10.25
C LYS A 435 -10.67 -13.64 9.11
N THR A 436 -9.56 -14.27 8.74
CA THR A 436 -9.50 -15.36 7.77
C THR A 436 -8.65 -16.48 8.35
N THR A 437 -9.04 -17.73 8.09
CA THR A 437 -8.34 -18.91 8.59
C THR A 437 -8.02 -19.83 7.42
N LYS A 438 -6.77 -20.29 7.33
CA LYS A 438 -6.35 -21.37 6.44
C LYS A 438 -5.84 -22.54 7.25
N VAL A 439 -6.22 -23.74 6.82
CA VAL A 439 -5.62 -24.98 7.32
C VAL A 439 -4.36 -25.25 6.52
N VAL A 440 -3.25 -25.42 7.21
CA VAL A 440 -1.93 -25.71 6.63
C VAL A 440 -1.52 -27.11 7.08
N LEU A 441 -1.25 -27.98 6.12
CA LEU A 441 -0.75 -29.33 6.39
C LEU A 441 0.77 -29.28 6.56
N VAL A 442 1.26 -29.80 7.66
CA VAL A 442 2.69 -29.90 7.96
C VAL A 442 3.03 -31.34 8.25
N THR A 443 3.92 -31.92 7.44
CA THR A 443 4.37 -33.31 7.58
C THR A 443 5.63 -33.36 8.43
N LYS A 444 5.69 -34.32 9.35
CA LYS A 444 6.86 -34.62 10.16
C LYS A 444 8.03 -34.92 9.21
N PRO A 445 9.16 -34.20 9.33
CA PRO A 445 10.30 -34.46 8.47
C PRO A 445 10.77 -35.90 8.68
N GLU A 446 10.76 -36.68 7.60
CA GLU A 446 11.38 -38.00 7.58
C GLU A 446 12.88 -37.86 7.30
N GLN A 447 13.62 -38.88 7.73
CA GLN A 447 15.03 -39.08 7.41
C GLN A 447 15.22 -39.07 5.89
N THR A 448 16.12 -38.22 5.35
CA THR A 448 16.29 -38.05 3.90
C THR A 448 17.67 -38.51 3.44
N LYS A 449 17.66 -39.16 2.27
CA LYS A 449 18.83 -39.64 1.54
C LYS A 449 19.61 -38.53 0.81
N ASN A 450 18.99 -37.37 0.65
CA ASN A 450 19.51 -36.31 -0.17
C ASN A 450 20.29 -35.29 0.69
N LYS A 451 21.62 -35.27 0.53
CA LYS A 451 22.54 -34.35 1.24
C LYS A 451 22.14 -32.87 1.07
N ASP A 452 21.66 -32.49 -0.11
CA ASP A 452 21.27 -31.10 -0.39
C ASP A 452 19.92 -30.71 0.24
N GLU A 453 19.13 -31.69 0.68
CA GLU A 453 17.85 -31.50 1.36
C GLU A 453 17.98 -31.55 2.90
N ALA A 454 18.95 -32.30 3.43
CA ALA A 454 19.11 -32.53 4.87
C ALA A 454 19.38 -31.23 5.66
N GLY A 455 20.16 -30.31 5.10
CA GLY A 455 20.47 -29.01 5.71
C GLY A 455 19.48 -27.89 5.38
N LYS A 456 18.44 -28.16 4.58
CA LYS A 456 17.45 -27.14 4.18
C LYS A 456 16.17 -27.28 5.00
N PRO A 457 15.69 -26.18 5.62
CA PRO A 457 14.40 -26.22 6.30
C PRO A 457 13.28 -26.54 5.30
N ILE A 458 12.28 -27.30 5.74
CA ILE A 458 11.02 -27.45 5.01
C ILE A 458 10.21 -26.18 5.25
N GLU A 459 10.09 -25.33 4.24
CA GLU A 459 9.25 -24.14 4.30
C GLU A 459 7.82 -24.46 3.86
N VAL A 460 6.86 -24.25 4.76
CA VAL A 460 5.43 -24.31 4.46
C VAL A 460 4.89 -22.89 4.41
N ARG A 461 4.59 -22.41 3.19
CA ARG A 461 4.14 -21.03 2.96
C ARG A 461 2.63 -20.90 3.02
N VAL A 462 2.16 -19.88 3.72
CA VAL A 462 0.73 -19.55 3.81
C VAL A 462 0.48 -18.09 3.45
N GLU A 463 -0.44 -17.88 2.51
CA GLU A 463 -0.92 -16.55 2.15
C GLU A 463 -2.36 -16.40 2.66
N LEU A 464 -2.60 -15.39 3.49
CA LEU A 464 -3.93 -15.06 4.02
C LEU A 464 -4.39 -13.77 3.36
N LYS A 465 -5.59 -13.76 2.79
CA LYS A 465 -6.17 -12.56 2.19
C LYS A 465 -7.26 -11.99 3.10
N LEU A 466 -7.14 -10.71 3.40
CA LEU A 466 -8.08 -9.91 4.16
C LEU A 466 -8.29 -8.60 3.40
N GLY A 467 -9.50 -8.06 3.36
CA GLY A 467 -9.78 -6.85 2.60
C GLY A 467 -11.26 -6.78 2.23
N GLN A 468 -11.69 -5.64 1.71
CA GLN A 468 -13.00 -5.47 1.12
C GLN A 468 -12.87 -4.74 -0.22
N ARG A 469 -13.79 -4.96 -1.15
CA ARG A 469 -13.86 -4.11 -2.34
C ARG A 469 -14.39 -2.73 -1.96
N PRO A 470 -13.92 -1.66 -2.60
CA PRO A 470 -14.50 -0.35 -2.48
C PRO A 470 -15.97 -0.41 -2.85
N VAL A 471 -16.76 0.40 -2.18
CA VAL A 471 -18.21 0.47 -2.41
C VAL A 471 -18.55 1.88 -2.83
N ILE A 472 -19.36 1.99 -3.88
CA ILE A 472 -19.96 3.24 -4.31
C ILE A 472 -21.48 3.11 -4.28
N GLY A 473 -22.15 4.18 -3.91
CA GLY A 473 -23.59 4.35 -3.99
C GLY A 473 -23.94 5.72 -4.56
N ALA A 474 -25.19 5.90 -4.96
CA ALA A 474 -25.70 7.15 -5.49
C ALA A 474 -27.01 7.51 -4.79
N GLU A 475 -27.06 8.72 -4.24
CA GLU A 475 -28.24 9.30 -3.63
C GLU A 475 -28.68 10.54 -4.40
N MET A 476 -29.97 10.59 -4.71
CA MET A 476 -30.59 11.67 -5.49
C MET A 476 -31.90 12.11 -4.86
N ALA A 477 -32.15 13.42 -4.89
CA ALA A 477 -33.47 13.99 -4.64
C ALA A 477 -34.44 13.60 -5.77
N PHE A 478 -35.75 13.78 -5.53
CA PHE A 478 -36.74 13.64 -6.59
C PHE A 478 -36.58 14.79 -7.59
N ALA A 479 -36.65 14.47 -8.89
CA ALA A 479 -36.70 15.49 -9.93
C ALA A 479 -37.99 16.33 -9.79
N ASP A 480 -37.90 17.62 -10.14
CA ASP A 480 -39.03 18.55 -10.00
C ASP A 480 -40.25 18.09 -10.81
N TYR A 481 -40.02 17.65 -12.06
CA TYR A 481 -41.05 17.05 -12.91
C TYR A 481 -41.79 15.92 -12.20
N ILE A 482 -41.06 14.97 -11.60
CA ILE A 482 -41.64 13.83 -10.89
C ILE A 482 -42.48 14.30 -9.71
N THR A 483 -41.98 15.27 -8.94
CA THR A 483 -42.71 15.86 -7.83
C THR A 483 -44.05 16.47 -8.29
N ARG A 484 -44.08 17.14 -9.45
CA ARG A 484 -45.29 17.73 -10.02
C ARG A 484 -46.28 16.68 -10.53
N VAL A 485 -45.82 15.70 -11.31
CA VAL A 485 -46.72 14.76 -12.00
C VAL A 485 -47.11 13.53 -11.17
N SER A 486 -46.36 13.21 -10.11
CA SER A 486 -46.56 12.00 -9.28
C SER A 486 -47.99 11.86 -8.74
N LYS A 487 -48.68 12.97 -8.45
CA LYS A 487 -50.08 12.96 -7.99
C LYS A 487 -51.06 12.43 -9.05
N LYS A 488 -50.77 12.68 -10.33
CA LYS A 488 -51.58 12.25 -11.48
C LYS A 488 -51.04 10.96 -12.11
N ASN A 489 -49.78 10.60 -11.85
CA ASN A 489 -49.15 9.39 -12.33
C ASN A 489 -48.41 8.67 -11.19
N PRO A 490 -49.11 7.82 -10.42
CA PRO A 490 -48.56 7.14 -9.23
C PRO A 490 -47.34 6.28 -9.52
N GLU A 491 -47.18 5.76 -10.75
CA GLU A 491 -46.04 4.95 -11.15
C GLU A 491 -44.71 5.73 -11.14
N LEU A 492 -44.80 7.06 -11.24
CA LEU A 492 -43.63 7.94 -11.16
C LEU A 492 -43.31 8.38 -9.74
N ALA A 493 -44.20 8.18 -8.77
CA ALA A 493 -44.03 8.69 -7.40
C ALA A 493 -42.81 8.13 -6.68
N SER A 494 -42.37 6.92 -7.03
CA SER A 494 -41.17 6.28 -6.46
C SER A 494 -39.95 6.34 -7.37
N TRP A 495 -40.03 6.99 -8.53
CA TRP A 495 -38.94 7.02 -9.49
C TRP A 495 -37.84 7.99 -9.03
N LYS A 496 -36.60 7.49 -8.90
CA LYS A 496 -35.40 8.27 -8.59
C LYS A 496 -34.33 8.00 -9.63
N GLY A 497 -33.76 9.07 -10.18
CA GLY A 497 -32.75 9.05 -11.23
C GLY A 497 -32.57 10.46 -11.81
N LEU A 498 -31.69 10.58 -12.81
CA LEU A 498 -31.49 11.80 -13.57
C LEU A 498 -32.63 11.96 -14.58
N LEU A 499 -33.44 12.99 -14.41
CA LEU A 499 -34.43 13.38 -15.41
C LEU A 499 -33.88 14.53 -16.25
N MET A 500 -33.90 14.39 -17.56
CA MET A 500 -33.54 15.42 -18.51
C MET A 500 -34.83 16.06 -19.02
N GLU A 501 -35.14 17.26 -18.54
CA GLU A 501 -36.41 17.95 -18.82
C GLU A 501 -36.20 19.07 -19.83
N GLU A 502 -36.97 19.06 -20.92
CA GLU A 502 -37.05 20.18 -21.85
C GLU A 502 -37.87 21.33 -21.25
N ILE A 503 -37.20 22.44 -20.98
CA ILE A 503 -37.76 23.63 -20.36
C ILE A 503 -37.73 24.76 -21.38
N ALA A 504 -38.82 25.54 -21.46
CA ALA A 504 -38.85 26.76 -22.25
C ALA A 504 -37.84 27.78 -21.68
N THR A 505 -36.88 28.19 -22.51
CA THR A 505 -35.86 29.17 -22.13
C THR A 505 -35.97 30.43 -22.95
N ILE A 506 -35.63 31.55 -22.32
CA ILE A 506 -35.43 32.84 -22.98
C ILE A 506 -34.05 33.30 -22.57
N ASP A 507 -33.09 33.18 -23.49
CA ASP A 507 -31.72 33.59 -23.24
C ASP A 507 -31.36 34.78 -24.11
N LEU A 508 -30.66 35.74 -23.50
CA LEU A 508 -30.28 36.96 -24.17
C LEU A 508 -28.76 37.14 -24.12
N TYR A 509 -28.17 37.27 -25.32
CA TYR A 509 -26.74 37.32 -25.53
C TYR A 509 -26.30 38.70 -26.05
N PRO A 510 -25.49 39.45 -25.28
CA PRO A 510 -25.04 40.78 -25.67
C PRO A 510 -23.97 40.70 -26.76
N LEU A 511 -24.00 41.66 -27.69
CA LEU A 511 -23.02 41.76 -28.76
C LEU A 511 -22.01 42.86 -28.46
N LEU A 512 -20.73 42.49 -28.43
CA LEU A 512 -19.63 43.45 -28.46
C LEU A 512 -19.54 44.06 -29.87
N ASN A 513 -19.47 45.38 -29.98
CA ASN A 513 -19.22 46.07 -31.25
C ASN A 513 -17.71 46.19 -31.55
N TYR A 514 -16.93 45.22 -31.10
CA TYR A 514 -15.47 45.18 -31.21
C TYR A 514 -15.02 43.91 -31.93
N VAL A 515 -13.91 44.01 -32.66
CA VAL A 515 -13.14 42.85 -33.16
C VAL A 515 -11.73 42.96 -32.61
N PHE A 516 -11.25 41.94 -31.90
CA PHE A 516 -9.93 41.94 -31.25
C PHE A 516 -8.87 41.25 -32.12
N PHE A 517 -7.63 41.69 -31.96
CA PHE A 517 -6.48 41.24 -32.75
C PHE A 517 -5.30 40.83 -31.88
N ASP A 518 -4.51 39.89 -32.41
CA ASP A 518 -3.26 39.49 -31.78
C ASP A 518 -2.17 40.56 -31.98
N GLU A 519 -1.10 40.50 -31.18
CA GLU A 519 -0.03 41.49 -31.19
C GLU A 519 0.63 41.64 -32.57
N GLY A 520 0.80 42.87 -33.03
CA GLY A 520 1.43 43.20 -34.30
C GLY A 520 0.68 42.68 -35.53
N SER A 521 -0.53 42.13 -35.36
CA SER A 521 -1.32 41.51 -36.42
C SER A 521 -2.56 42.32 -36.77
N ALA A 522 -2.83 42.41 -38.07
CA ALA A 522 -4.10 42.86 -38.63
C ALA A 522 -4.85 41.71 -39.32
N THR A 523 -4.54 40.45 -39.01
CA THR A 523 -5.29 39.29 -39.50
C THR A 523 -6.34 38.88 -38.49
N PHE A 524 -7.53 38.49 -38.94
CA PHE A 524 -8.55 37.93 -38.05
C PHE A 524 -8.00 36.69 -37.33
N PRO A 525 -8.06 36.65 -35.99
CA PRO A 525 -7.73 35.44 -35.26
C PRO A 525 -8.67 34.29 -35.65
N LYS A 526 -8.14 33.04 -35.65
CA LYS A 526 -8.86 31.84 -36.12
C LYS A 526 -10.17 31.54 -35.39
N ARG A 527 -10.37 32.14 -34.21
CA ARG A 527 -11.57 31.99 -33.39
C ARG A 527 -12.81 32.67 -33.99
N TYR A 528 -12.66 33.68 -34.86
CA TYR A 528 -13.80 34.30 -35.54
C TYR A 528 -14.35 33.40 -36.65
N THR A 529 -15.66 33.23 -36.67
CA THR A 529 -16.36 32.49 -37.73
C THR A 529 -16.66 33.42 -38.90
N LEU A 530 -15.88 33.30 -39.97
CA LEU A 530 -15.97 34.17 -41.15
C LEU A 530 -16.31 33.36 -42.39
N PHE A 531 -17.15 33.94 -43.25
CA PHE A 531 -17.40 33.41 -44.58
C PHE A 531 -16.26 33.78 -45.52
N THR A 532 -15.96 32.88 -46.45
CA THR A 532 -14.93 33.05 -47.47
C THR A 532 -15.50 33.58 -48.78
N SER A 533 -16.83 33.59 -48.95
CA SER A 533 -17.49 34.09 -50.15
C SER A 533 -18.91 34.64 -49.88
N PRO A 534 -19.42 35.57 -50.71
CA PRO A 534 -20.78 36.09 -50.61
C PRO A 534 -21.87 35.03 -50.64
N SER A 535 -21.68 33.92 -51.36
CA SER A 535 -22.68 32.86 -51.47
C SER A 535 -23.05 32.25 -50.11
N GLN A 536 -22.12 32.22 -49.16
CA GLN A 536 -22.35 31.69 -47.82
C GLN A 536 -23.24 32.58 -46.94
N THR A 537 -23.50 33.83 -47.35
CA THR A 537 -24.47 34.70 -46.67
C THR A 537 -25.92 34.24 -46.91
N THR A 538 -26.15 33.44 -47.95
CA THR A 538 -27.49 32.94 -48.31
C THR A 538 -28.00 31.98 -47.24
N GLY A 539 -29.14 32.32 -46.63
CA GLY A 539 -29.77 31.50 -45.59
C GLY A 539 -29.23 31.73 -44.17
N PHE A 540 -28.23 32.61 -44.01
CA PHE A 540 -27.81 33.04 -42.68
C PHE A 540 -28.92 33.86 -42.00
N SER A 541 -29.14 33.58 -40.71
CA SER A 541 -29.98 34.35 -39.80
C SER A 541 -29.30 34.40 -38.44
N ASP A 542 -29.38 35.55 -37.78
CA ASP A 542 -28.87 35.74 -36.42
C ASP A 542 -29.77 35.13 -35.34
N GLU A 543 -30.94 34.59 -35.71
CA GLU A 543 -31.87 33.89 -34.82
C GLU A 543 -31.49 32.43 -34.57
N ARG A 544 -30.65 31.81 -35.42
CA ARG A 544 -30.36 30.36 -35.40
C ARG A 544 -28.88 30.05 -35.19
N ILE A 545 -28.15 30.94 -34.52
CA ILE A 545 -26.73 30.73 -34.26
C ILE A 545 -26.58 29.79 -33.05
N PRO A 546 -26.04 28.58 -33.22
CA PRO A 546 -25.87 27.64 -32.11
C PRO A 546 -24.79 28.11 -31.14
N GLY A 547 -24.83 27.60 -29.91
CA GLY A 547 -23.81 27.86 -28.88
C GLY A 547 -24.17 28.98 -27.91
N GLY A 548 -23.22 29.32 -27.03
CA GLY A 548 -23.35 30.33 -25.98
C GLY A 548 -22.89 31.72 -26.42
N THR A 549 -22.55 32.56 -25.44
CA THR A 549 -22.17 33.97 -25.67
C THR A 549 -20.97 34.12 -26.60
N LEU A 550 -19.89 33.36 -26.37
CA LEU A 550 -18.66 33.46 -27.15
C LEU A 550 -18.83 32.90 -28.57
N GLU A 551 -19.49 31.75 -28.72
CA GLU A 551 -19.75 31.16 -30.03
C GLU A 551 -20.58 32.11 -30.90
N LYS A 552 -21.62 32.71 -30.32
CA LYS A 552 -22.43 33.73 -30.99
C LYS A 552 -21.61 34.99 -31.30
N TYR A 553 -20.77 35.46 -30.38
CA TYR A 553 -19.88 36.60 -30.60
C TYR A 553 -18.87 36.36 -31.74
N TYR A 554 -18.38 35.14 -31.92
CA TYR A 554 -17.47 34.86 -33.03
C TYR A 554 -18.11 35.00 -34.41
N HIS A 555 -19.43 35.07 -34.49
CA HIS A 555 -20.18 35.47 -35.69
C HIS A 555 -20.45 36.98 -35.78
N VAL A 556 -19.88 37.85 -34.94
CA VAL A 556 -20.24 39.28 -34.82
C VAL A 556 -20.26 40.03 -36.15
N LEU A 557 -19.28 39.78 -37.04
CA LEU A 557 -19.24 40.42 -38.36
C LEU A 557 -20.33 39.88 -39.31
N ASN A 558 -20.72 38.61 -39.17
CA ASN A 558 -21.85 38.05 -39.90
C ASN A 558 -23.18 38.60 -39.39
N ILE A 559 -23.31 38.75 -38.08
CA ILE A 559 -24.52 39.31 -37.46
C ILE A 559 -24.71 40.77 -37.90
N PHE A 560 -23.68 41.61 -37.77
CA PHE A 560 -23.78 43.00 -38.21
C PHE A 560 -23.92 43.12 -39.72
N GLY A 561 -23.18 42.32 -40.51
CA GLY A 561 -23.32 42.27 -41.96
C GLY A 561 -24.76 41.95 -42.37
N TYR A 562 -25.32 40.86 -41.84
CA TYR A 562 -26.71 40.46 -42.05
C TYR A 562 -27.70 41.58 -41.71
N ARG A 563 -27.62 42.13 -40.49
CA ARG A 563 -28.55 43.17 -40.04
C ARG A 563 -28.42 44.45 -40.87
N MET A 564 -27.22 44.84 -41.28
CA MET A 564 -27.02 45.99 -42.16
C MET A 564 -27.60 45.80 -43.56
N THR A 565 -27.73 44.56 -44.06
CA THR A 565 -28.49 44.30 -45.31
C THR A 565 -29.99 44.50 -45.13
N LYS A 566 -30.52 44.29 -43.91
CA LYS A 566 -31.94 44.50 -43.56
C LYS A 566 -32.28 45.96 -43.24
N HIS A 567 -31.29 46.72 -42.79
CA HIS A 567 -31.42 48.15 -42.43
C HIS A 567 -30.53 49.01 -43.33
N PRO A 568 -30.96 49.32 -44.57
CA PRO A 568 -30.09 49.88 -45.62
C PRO A 568 -29.66 51.35 -45.40
N THR A 569 -30.29 52.06 -44.48
CA THR A 569 -30.02 53.45 -44.09
C THR A 569 -28.89 53.58 -43.07
N VAL A 570 -28.64 52.53 -42.29
CA VAL A 570 -27.65 52.54 -41.20
C VAL A 570 -26.24 52.64 -41.79
N LYS A 571 -25.42 53.54 -41.27
CA LYS A 571 -24.01 53.68 -41.63
C LYS A 571 -23.12 53.11 -40.52
N VAL A 572 -21.91 52.68 -40.88
CA VAL A 572 -20.91 52.20 -39.92
C VAL A 572 -19.57 52.91 -40.12
N GLN A 573 -19.01 53.44 -39.05
CA GLN A 573 -17.63 53.88 -38.98
C GLN A 573 -16.79 52.80 -38.31
N ILE A 574 -15.72 52.37 -38.97
CA ILE A 574 -14.81 51.33 -38.49
C ILE A 574 -13.51 51.98 -38.05
N VAL A 575 -13.22 51.93 -36.75
CA VAL A 575 -12.05 52.60 -36.17
C VAL A 575 -11.06 51.55 -35.68
N GLY A 576 -9.93 51.43 -36.35
CA GLY A 576 -8.86 50.51 -35.93
C GLY A 576 -7.98 51.13 -34.85
N ASN A 577 -7.56 50.32 -33.87
CA ASN A 577 -6.75 50.74 -32.74
C ASN A 577 -5.62 49.73 -32.45
N ASN A 578 -4.60 50.21 -31.76
CA ASN A 578 -3.46 49.48 -31.22
C ASN A 578 -3.33 49.69 -29.70
N ASP A 579 -2.34 49.07 -29.07
CA ASP A 579 -2.14 49.21 -27.62
C ASP A 579 -1.11 50.29 -27.23
N ASN A 580 -0.43 50.89 -28.21
CA ASN A 580 0.60 51.91 -28.03
C ASN A 580 1.76 51.50 -27.09
N ALA A 581 1.98 50.20 -26.85
CA ALA A 581 2.96 49.68 -25.90
C ALA A 581 4.29 49.31 -26.56
N THR A 582 4.26 48.52 -27.63
CA THR A 582 5.47 48.02 -28.32
C THR A 582 5.74 48.80 -29.61
N ALA A 583 6.94 48.65 -30.19
CA ALA A 583 7.28 49.37 -31.43
C ALA A 583 6.34 49.00 -32.59
N SER A 584 5.91 47.74 -32.68
CA SER A 584 4.90 47.27 -33.66
C SER A 584 3.51 47.85 -33.37
N GLU A 585 3.11 47.92 -32.10
CA GLU A 585 1.81 48.46 -31.67
C GLU A 585 1.79 49.99 -31.50
N LYS A 586 2.81 50.72 -31.96
CA LYS A 586 2.78 52.19 -32.07
C LYS A 586 2.50 52.69 -33.49
N SER A 587 2.23 51.77 -34.41
CA SER A 587 1.99 52.07 -35.81
C SER A 587 0.51 52.39 -36.07
N LEU A 588 0.24 53.61 -36.56
CA LEU A 588 -1.08 53.95 -37.09
C LEU A 588 -1.42 53.13 -38.35
N ASP A 589 -0.42 52.66 -39.10
CA ASP A 589 -0.68 51.83 -40.27
C ASP A 589 -1.20 50.45 -39.89
N LEU A 590 -0.74 49.88 -38.77
CA LEU A 590 -1.33 48.66 -38.20
C LEU A 590 -2.81 48.87 -37.84
N SER A 591 -3.11 49.99 -37.17
CA SER A 591 -4.49 50.38 -36.86
C SER A 591 -5.35 50.52 -38.13
N LYS A 592 -4.84 51.17 -39.19
CA LYS A 592 -5.54 51.27 -40.48
C LYS A 592 -5.78 49.90 -41.10
N GLN A 593 -4.81 48.99 -41.07
CA GLN A 593 -4.96 47.63 -41.59
C GLN A 593 -6.05 46.85 -40.85
N ARG A 594 -6.10 46.96 -39.52
CA ARG A 594 -7.18 46.35 -38.69
C ARG A 594 -8.56 46.86 -39.09
N ALA A 595 -8.70 48.17 -39.32
CA ALA A 595 -9.94 48.74 -39.83
C ALA A 595 -10.26 48.25 -41.26
N GLN A 596 -9.25 48.19 -42.12
CA GLN A 596 -9.37 47.80 -43.53
C GLN A 596 -9.91 46.37 -43.68
N ILE A 597 -9.40 45.40 -42.94
CA ILE A 597 -9.86 44.01 -43.09
C ILE A 597 -11.33 43.81 -42.65
N VAL A 598 -11.80 44.59 -41.66
CA VAL A 598 -13.20 44.60 -41.24
C VAL A 598 -14.07 45.27 -42.31
N TYR A 599 -13.59 46.39 -42.85
CA TYR A 599 -14.24 47.09 -43.98
C TYR A 599 -14.37 46.17 -45.20
N ASP A 600 -13.28 45.50 -45.58
CA ASP A 600 -13.22 44.59 -46.72
C ASP A 600 -14.13 43.38 -46.52
N TYR A 601 -14.24 42.85 -45.30
CA TYR A 601 -15.16 41.78 -45.01
C TYR A 601 -16.62 42.20 -45.24
N LEU A 602 -17.05 43.33 -44.67
CA LEU A 602 -18.42 43.83 -44.82
C LEU A 602 -18.72 44.21 -46.29
N LYS A 603 -17.75 44.79 -46.99
CA LYS A 603 -17.88 45.13 -48.41
C LYS A 603 -17.95 43.89 -49.29
N ASN A 604 -16.99 42.99 -49.17
CA ASN A 604 -16.77 41.92 -50.15
C ASN A 604 -17.59 40.68 -49.87
N ILE A 605 -17.95 40.39 -48.61
CA ILE A 605 -18.78 39.23 -48.23
C ILE A 605 -20.25 39.63 -48.15
N TRP A 606 -20.55 40.71 -47.42
CA TRP A 606 -21.92 41.16 -47.14
C TRP A 606 -22.44 42.21 -48.12
N SER A 607 -21.64 42.61 -49.11
CA SER A 607 -22.03 43.57 -50.15
C SER A 607 -22.54 44.91 -49.61
N ILE A 608 -22.02 45.33 -48.44
CA ILE A 608 -22.38 46.64 -47.87
C ILE A 608 -21.76 47.75 -48.73
N SER A 609 -22.59 48.71 -49.15
CA SER A 609 -22.14 49.81 -50.02
C SER A 609 -21.05 50.67 -49.37
N PRO A 610 -19.97 51.02 -50.09
CA PRO A 610 -18.94 51.94 -49.61
C PRO A 610 -19.49 53.28 -49.09
N ASP A 611 -20.57 53.82 -49.66
CA ASP A 611 -21.17 55.10 -49.22
C ASP A 611 -21.78 55.04 -47.80
N ARG A 612 -21.98 53.82 -47.27
CA ARG A 612 -22.47 53.56 -45.92
C ARG A 612 -21.35 53.30 -44.92
N MET A 613 -20.09 53.25 -45.37
CA MET A 613 -18.97 52.83 -44.55
C MET A 613 -17.86 53.88 -44.57
N SER A 614 -17.32 54.19 -43.40
CA SER A 614 -16.12 55.01 -43.27
C SER A 614 -15.09 54.30 -42.39
N MET A 615 -13.82 54.65 -42.59
CA MET A 615 -12.70 54.12 -41.80
C MET A 615 -11.97 55.25 -41.09
N ASP A 616 -11.48 54.96 -39.89
CA ASP A 616 -10.57 55.80 -39.13
C ASP A 616 -9.53 54.93 -38.39
N SER A 617 -8.46 55.53 -37.89
CA SER A 617 -7.41 54.83 -37.17
C SER A 617 -6.85 55.69 -36.04
N ARG A 618 -6.66 55.08 -34.88
CA ARG A 618 -6.02 55.72 -33.72
C ARG A 618 -4.97 54.80 -33.13
N ASN A 619 -4.15 55.35 -32.24
CA ASN A 619 -3.34 54.51 -31.37
C ASN A 619 -4.26 53.81 -30.36
N LEU A 620 -4.75 54.51 -29.34
CA LEU A 620 -5.64 53.90 -28.36
C LEU A 620 -7.14 54.02 -28.75
N PRO A 621 -8.00 53.10 -28.29
CA PRO A 621 -9.46 53.21 -28.38
C PRO A 621 -10.03 54.49 -27.76
N LYS A 622 -11.29 54.83 -28.07
CA LYS A 622 -11.96 56.03 -27.52
C LYS A 622 -11.99 56.01 -25.99
N THR A 623 -12.24 54.82 -25.46
CA THR A 623 -12.19 54.50 -24.03
C THR A 623 -11.23 53.34 -23.87
N PRO A 624 -9.94 53.61 -23.63
CA PRO A 624 -8.93 52.58 -23.47
C PRO A 624 -9.17 51.76 -22.20
N SER A 625 -8.86 50.47 -22.24
CA SER A 625 -8.69 49.67 -21.03
C SER A 625 -7.33 50.07 -20.42
N THR A 626 -7.36 50.75 -19.27
CA THR A 626 -6.16 51.22 -18.56
C THR A 626 -6.30 50.94 -17.06
N THR A 627 -5.33 50.27 -16.46
CA THR A 627 -5.25 50.12 -15.00
C THR A 627 -4.27 51.15 -14.42
N GLY A 628 -4.62 51.74 -13.28
CA GLY A 628 -3.66 52.46 -12.43
C GLY A 628 -2.73 51.53 -11.66
N ASP A 629 -2.99 50.21 -11.72
CA ASP A 629 -2.32 49.19 -10.94
C ASP A 629 -0.91 48.87 -11.45
N LYS A 630 0.00 48.63 -10.49
CA LYS A 630 1.37 48.17 -10.74
C LYS A 630 1.45 46.69 -11.12
N ASP A 631 0.33 45.97 -11.12
CA ASP A 631 0.27 44.56 -11.43
C ASP A 631 0.58 44.29 -12.91
N PRO A 632 1.66 43.53 -13.23
CA PRO A 632 2.04 43.22 -14.60
C PRO A 632 0.98 42.45 -15.38
N ILE A 633 0.19 41.59 -14.72
CA ILE A 633 -0.82 40.74 -15.37
C ILE A 633 -2.01 41.58 -15.83
N SER A 634 -2.58 42.37 -14.92
CA SER A 634 -3.66 43.32 -15.20
C SER A 634 -3.27 44.32 -16.30
N LYS A 635 -2.01 44.78 -16.28
CA LYS A 635 -1.46 45.63 -17.35
C LYS A 635 -1.43 44.91 -18.69
N ALA A 636 -0.95 43.67 -18.75
CA ALA A 636 -0.90 42.89 -19.98
C ALA A 636 -2.31 42.64 -20.57
N HIS A 637 -3.28 42.28 -19.72
CA HIS A 637 -4.67 42.09 -20.13
C HIS A 637 -5.31 43.37 -20.69
N SER A 638 -5.04 44.51 -20.06
CA SER A 638 -5.49 45.83 -20.51
C SER A 638 -4.94 46.20 -21.90
N LEU A 639 -3.67 45.90 -22.17
CA LEU A 639 -3.06 46.14 -23.48
C LEU A 639 -3.74 45.32 -24.58
N VAL A 640 -3.97 44.03 -24.34
CA VAL A 640 -4.62 43.14 -25.31
C VAL A 640 -6.03 43.60 -25.66
N GLU A 641 -6.78 44.16 -24.71
CA GLU A 641 -8.12 44.71 -24.96
C GLU A 641 -8.13 45.96 -25.85
N ASN A 642 -7.02 46.69 -25.91
CA ASN A 642 -6.91 47.89 -26.75
C ASN A 642 -6.62 47.56 -28.23
N ARG A 643 -6.14 46.35 -28.52
CA ARG A 643 -5.84 45.84 -29.87
C ARG A 643 -7.13 45.45 -30.58
N ARG A 644 -7.95 46.44 -30.97
CA ARG A 644 -9.28 46.18 -31.55
C ARG A 644 -9.68 47.13 -32.66
N ALA A 645 -10.60 46.68 -33.52
CA ALA A 645 -11.41 47.54 -34.36
C ALA A 645 -12.77 47.78 -33.70
N GLU A 646 -13.22 49.04 -33.65
CA GLU A 646 -14.52 49.44 -33.12
C GLU A 646 -15.49 49.75 -34.26
N LEU A 647 -16.71 49.23 -34.19
CA LEU A 647 -17.78 49.50 -35.13
C LEU A 647 -18.78 50.49 -34.51
N TRP A 648 -18.87 51.69 -35.09
CA TRP A 648 -19.77 52.76 -34.64
C TRP A 648 -20.90 52.94 -35.64
N PHE A 649 -22.11 52.57 -35.26
CA PHE A 649 -23.29 52.67 -36.12
C PHE A 649 -23.98 54.03 -35.96
N SER A 650 -24.50 54.57 -37.06
CA SER A 650 -25.24 55.84 -37.10
C SER A 650 -26.38 55.78 -38.11
N GLY A 651 -27.41 56.61 -37.92
CA GLY A 651 -28.65 56.58 -38.69
C GLY A 651 -29.85 56.83 -37.79
N GLU A 652 -31.03 56.40 -38.22
CA GLU A 652 -32.23 56.48 -37.40
C GLU A 652 -32.08 55.63 -36.13
N PRO A 653 -32.38 56.16 -34.93
CA PRO A 653 -32.09 55.49 -33.66
C PRO A 653 -32.67 54.07 -33.53
N GLU A 654 -33.87 53.85 -34.07
CA GLU A 654 -34.51 52.54 -34.00
C GLU A 654 -33.87 51.52 -34.95
N GLU A 655 -33.47 51.93 -36.14
CA GLU A 655 -32.78 51.03 -37.08
C GLU A 655 -31.36 50.69 -36.59
N VAL A 656 -30.67 51.66 -35.98
CA VAL A 656 -29.38 51.42 -35.30
C VAL A 656 -29.55 50.42 -34.16
N TRP A 657 -30.64 50.54 -33.38
CA TRP A 657 -30.96 49.55 -32.35
C TRP A 657 -31.19 48.16 -32.93
N GLN A 658 -31.95 48.01 -34.02
CA GLN A 658 -32.17 46.71 -34.65
C GLN A 658 -30.86 46.06 -35.14
N VAL A 659 -29.87 46.86 -35.55
CA VAL A 659 -28.52 46.38 -35.89
C VAL A 659 -27.73 45.94 -34.65
N MET A 660 -27.82 46.70 -33.56
CA MET A 660 -26.97 46.51 -32.36
C MET A 660 -27.57 45.62 -31.27
N ARG A 661 -28.89 45.36 -31.29
CA ARG A 661 -29.60 44.66 -30.21
C ARG A 661 -28.97 43.30 -29.88
N PRO A 662 -29.12 42.80 -28.64
CA PRO A 662 -28.71 41.45 -28.27
C PRO A 662 -29.31 40.36 -29.18
N ILE A 663 -28.74 39.16 -29.17
CA ILE A 663 -29.38 37.97 -29.74
C ILE A 663 -30.35 37.41 -28.71
N LEU A 664 -31.60 37.22 -29.11
CA LEU A 664 -32.61 36.54 -28.33
C LEU A 664 -32.72 35.09 -28.82
N ASP A 665 -32.61 34.15 -27.90
CA ASP A 665 -32.66 32.71 -28.14
C ASP A 665 -33.81 32.13 -27.30
N ASN A 666 -34.87 31.69 -27.99
CA ASN A 666 -36.09 31.18 -27.37
C ASN A 666 -36.23 29.66 -27.56
N ASP A 667 -35.20 28.98 -28.07
CA ASP A 667 -35.26 27.55 -28.28
C ASP A 667 -35.30 26.86 -26.90
N PRO A 668 -36.24 25.93 -26.66
CA PRO A 668 -36.29 25.21 -25.40
C PRO A 668 -35.02 24.38 -25.20
N LYS A 669 -34.55 24.31 -23.96
CA LYS A 669 -33.32 23.61 -23.59
C LYS A 669 -33.62 22.49 -22.61
N ILE A 670 -32.89 21.39 -22.74
CA ILE A 670 -33.01 20.28 -21.82
C ILE A 670 -32.07 20.51 -20.63
N PHE A 671 -32.59 20.37 -19.41
CA PHE A 671 -31.84 20.54 -18.16
C PHE A 671 -31.87 19.26 -17.31
N PRO A 672 -30.79 18.96 -16.57
CA PRO A 672 -30.79 17.89 -15.59
C PRO A 672 -31.64 18.26 -14.36
N SER A 673 -32.45 17.33 -13.87
CA SER A 673 -33.21 17.43 -12.63
C SER A 673 -33.19 16.07 -11.89
N PRO A 674 -32.78 16.01 -10.61
CA PRO A 674 -32.17 17.10 -9.83
C PRO A 674 -30.84 17.55 -10.44
N GLU A 675 -30.44 18.79 -10.14
CA GLU A 675 -29.22 19.40 -10.70
C GLU A 675 -27.94 18.81 -10.10
N THR A 676 -28.03 18.24 -8.90
CA THR A 676 -26.92 17.58 -8.21
C THR A 676 -27.31 16.19 -7.71
N MET A 677 -26.31 15.37 -7.45
CA MET A 677 -26.44 14.09 -6.76
C MET A 677 -25.25 13.84 -5.84
N ASN A 678 -25.41 12.95 -4.86
CA ASN A 678 -24.33 12.58 -3.95
C ASN A 678 -23.88 11.15 -4.24
N PHE A 679 -22.58 10.96 -4.47
CA PHE A 679 -21.96 9.65 -4.36
C PHE A 679 -21.67 9.36 -2.89
N THR A 680 -22.00 8.15 -2.44
CA THR A 680 -21.54 7.60 -1.15
C THR A 680 -20.40 6.64 -1.42
N MET A 681 -19.31 6.70 -0.65
CA MET A 681 -18.07 5.98 -0.96
C MET A 681 -17.50 5.29 0.29
N LYS A 682 -16.96 4.09 0.10
CA LYS A 682 -16.10 3.39 1.07
C LYS A 682 -14.89 2.82 0.35
N ASN A 683 -13.71 2.96 0.96
CA ASN A 683 -12.43 2.56 0.35
C ASN A 683 -12.30 1.06 0.11
N GLY A 684 -12.86 0.23 0.99
CA GLY A 684 -12.57 -1.21 1.00
C GLY A 684 -11.16 -1.57 1.47
N ILE A 685 -10.19 -0.66 1.36
CA ILE A 685 -8.82 -0.77 1.87
C ILE A 685 -8.54 0.22 3.02
N GLU A 686 -7.45 -0.01 3.78
CA GLU A 686 -7.04 0.77 4.96
C GLU A 686 -6.77 2.20 4.53
N GLU A 687 -7.25 3.18 5.29
CA GLU A 687 -7.11 4.59 4.92
C GLU A 687 -5.64 4.99 4.71
N ASP A 688 -4.73 4.47 5.52
CA ASP A 688 -3.30 4.77 5.44
C ASP A 688 -2.64 4.19 4.19
N LEU A 689 -3.27 3.26 3.50
CA LEU A 689 -2.79 2.70 2.23
C LEU A 689 -3.28 3.48 1.02
N VAL A 690 -4.30 4.33 1.16
CA VAL A 690 -4.90 5.08 0.06
C VAL A 690 -4.00 6.23 -0.36
N ALA A 691 -3.63 6.29 -1.64
CA ALA A 691 -2.93 7.42 -2.23
C ALA A 691 -3.90 8.39 -2.89
N SER A 692 -4.89 7.88 -3.62
CA SER A 692 -5.90 8.71 -4.30
C SER A 692 -7.19 7.92 -4.57
N ARG A 693 -8.26 8.66 -4.87
CA ARG A 693 -9.54 8.13 -5.34
C ARG A 693 -9.96 8.83 -6.63
N ARG A 694 -10.69 8.12 -7.48
CA ARG A 694 -11.47 8.71 -8.58
C ARG A 694 -12.77 7.96 -8.80
N ILE A 695 -13.76 8.64 -9.37
CA ILE A 695 -14.99 8.01 -9.87
C ILE A 695 -14.94 8.06 -11.39
N GLU A 696 -15.05 6.91 -12.03
CA GLU A 696 -15.21 6.82 -13.48
C GLU A 696 -16.68 6.65 -13.81
N VAL A 697 -17.20 7.55 -14.65
CA VAL A 697 -18.56 7.54 -15.15
C VAL A 697 -18.52 7.18 -16.63
N THR A 698 -19.27 6.14 -16.98
CA THR A 698 -19.39 5.63 -18.34
C THR A 698 -20.85 5.63 -18.77
N ARG A 699 -21.08 5.67 -20.08
CA ARG A 699 -22.39 5.60 -20.69
C ARG A 699 -22.30 4.86 -22.02
N ASP A 700 -23.20 3.90 -22.25
CA ASP A 700 -23.16 3.03 -23.44
C ASP A 700 -21.75 2.43 -23.66
N GLU A 701 -21.12 2.00 -22.56
CA GLU A 701 -19.75 1.46 -22.48
C GLU A 701 -18.61 2.42 -22.87
N LYS A 702 -18.90 3.69 -23.15
CA LYS A 702 -17.91 4.72 -23.43
C LYS A 702 -17.61 5.53 -22.18
N ALA A 703 -16.35 5.93 -22.01
CA ALA A 703 -15.94 6.89 -20.98
C ALA A 703 -16.67 8.22 -21.21
N TRP A 704 -17.31 8.73 -20.15
CA TRP A 704 -18.06 9.98 -20.20
C TRP A 704 -17.41 11.05 -19.32
N ASN A 705 -17.01 10.70 -18.10
CA ASN A 705 -16.28 11.61 -17.22
C ASN A 705 -15.45 10.85 -16.17
N THR A 706 -14.40 11.51 -15.67
CA THR A 706 -13.58 11.02 -14.57
C THR A 706 -13.51 12.11 -13.51
N LEU A 707 -14.13 11.85 -12.37
CA LEU A 707 -14.15 12.78 -11.25
C LEU A 707 -12.89 12.55 -10.41
N THR A 708 -11.97 13.51 -10.49
CA THR A 708 -10.73 13.56 -9.70
C THR A 708 -10.90 14.51 -8.51
N ASN A 709 -10.03 14.41 -7.50
CA ASN A 709 -10.06 15.26 -6.29
C ASN A 709 -11.30 15.06 -5.39
N ILE A 710 -11.84 13.84 -5.36
CA ILE A 710 -13.03 13.49 -4.56
C ILE A 710 -12.72 13.15 -3.09
N GLY A 711 -11.55 13.58 -2.61
CA GLY A 711 -11.06 13.25 -1.27
C GLY A 711 -10.56 11.80 -1.12
N VAL A 712 -9.86 11.50 -0.03
CA VAL A 712 -9.30 10.16 0.27
C VAL A 712 -9.90 9.51 1.51
N LYS A 713 -10.70 10.26 2.28
CA LYS A 713 -11.37 9.81 3.51
C LYS A 713 -12.85 10.13 3.54
N GLU A 714 -13.25 11.18 2.82
CA GLU A 714 -14.59 11.74 2.76
C GLU A 714 -15.60 10.65 2.34
N PRO A 715 -16.69 10.46 3.09
CA PRO A 715 -17.65 9.40 2.82
C PRO A 715 -18.60 9.73 1.66
N THR A 716 -18.65 11.00 1.24
CA THR A 716 -19.58 11.48 0.21
C THR A 716 -18.92 12.48 -0.72
N PHE A 717 -19.36 12.50 -1.98
CA PHE A 717 -18.96 13.50 -2.97
C PHE A 717 -20.19 14.02 -3.72
N THR A 718 -20.41 15.33 -3.71
CA THR A 718 -21.50 15.97 -4.45
C THR A 718 -21.08 16.20 -5.89
N TRP A 719 -21.82 15.61 -6.82
CA TRP A 719 -21.66 15.82 -8.25
C TRP A 719 -22.75 16.74 -8.79
N ASP A 720 -22.33 17.84 -9.41
CA ASP A 720 -23.19 18.75 -10.18
C ASP A 720 -23.19 18.37 -11.66
N TRP A 721 -24.38 18.07 -12.19
CA TRP A 721 -24.57 17.73 -13.59
C TRP A 721 -24.27 18.92 -14.52
N LYS A 722 -24.38 20.17 -14.03
CA LYS A 722 -24.13 21.41 -14.78
C LYS A 722 -22.66 21.71 -15.05
N ASN A 723 -21.73 20.96 -14.45
CA ASN A 723 -20.30 21.08 -14.78
C ASN A 723 -19.99 20.71 -16.23
N LYS A 724 -20.97 20.10 -16.94
CA LYS A 724 -20.97 19.96 -18.39
C LYS A 724 -21.91 21.01 -18.98
N SER A 725 -21.50 21.60 -20.10
CA SER A 725 -22.35 22.57 -20.80
C SER A 725 -23.69 21.92 -21.17
N ALA A 726 -24.77 22.71 -21.21
CA ALA A 726 -26.07 22.21 -21.65
C ALA A 726 -25.99 21.56 -23.04
N VAL A 727 -25.10 22.05 -23.90
CA VAL A 727 -24.83 21.46 -25.22
C VAL A 727 -24.21 20.06 -25.09
N GLU A 728 -23.15 19.89 -24.30
CA GLU A 728 -22.55 18.57 -24.05
C GLU A 728 -23.55 17.59 -23.44
N LEU A 729 -24.40 18.04 -22.52
CA LEU A 729 -25.45 17.20 -21.94
C LEU A 729 -26.49 16.81 -22.99
N ASN A 730 -26.92 17.73 -23.85
CA ASN A 730 -27.92 17.47 -24.90
C ASN A 730 -27.39 16.53 -25.98
N GLU A 731 -26.11 16.64 -26.32
CA GLU A 731 -25.46 15.74 -27.28
C GLU A 731 -25.16 14.36 -26.68
N SER A 732 -24.83 14.29 -25.39
CA SER A 732 -24.46 13.04 -24.72
C SER A 732 -25.62 12.27 -24.10
N VAL A 733 -26.76 12.92 -23.86
CA VAL A 733 -27.96 12.32 -23.26
C VAL A 733 -29.12 12.31 -24.26
N THR A 734 -28.96 11.52 -25.32
CA THR A 734 -29.97 11.38 -26.38
C THR A 734 -30.92 10.20 -26.16
N THR A 735 -30.58 9.28 -25.25
CA THR A 735 -31.33 8.06 -24.92
C THR A 735 -31.62 7.97 -23.42
N GLU A 736 -32.48 7.04 -23.01
CA GLU A 736 -32.70 6.72 -21.58
C GLU A 736 -31.72 5.68 -21.03
N SER A 737 -30.59 5.45 -21.72
CA SER A 737 -29.51 4.59 -21.22
C SER A 737 -28.96 5.12 -19.88
N PRO A 738 -28.77 4.26 -18.86
CA PRO A 738 -28.25 4.69 -17.57
C PRO A 738 -26.76 5.05 -17.66
N PHE A 739 -26.31 5.94 -16.79
CA PHE A 739 -24.88 6.08 -16.50
C PHE A 739 -24.43 4.95 -15.57
N LYS A 740 -23.20 4.48 -15.77
CA LYS A 740 -22.53 3.55 -14.87
C LYS A 740 -21.37 4.25 -14.18
N ALA A 741 -21.34 4.21 -12.85
CA ALA A 741 -20.26 4.80 -12.07
C ALA A 741 -19.52 3.72 -11.27
N ARG A 742 -18.19 3.80 -11.22
CA ARG A 742 -17.33 2.95 -10.37
C ARG A 742 -16.35 3.80 -9.58
N LEU A 743 -16.11 3.41 -8.33
CA LEU A 743 -15.07 4.00 -7.49
C LEU A 743 -13.77 3.24 -7.68
N ILE A 744 -12.69 3.97 -7.92
CA ILE A 744 -11.36 3.40 -8.07
C ILE A 744 -10.46 4.03 -7.01
N ILE A 745 -9.83 3.15 -6.25
CA ILE A 745 -8.89 3.50 -5.20
C ILE A 745 -7.49 3.10 -5.65
N THR A 746 -6.57 4.06 -5.67
CA THR A 746 -5.16 3.79 -5.94
C THR A 746 -4.42 3.77 -4.61
N SER A 747 -3.74 2.67 -4.30
CA SER A 747 -2.91 2.55 -3.09
C SER A 747 -1.54 3.20 -3.27
N LYS A 748 -0.83 3.45 -2.16
CA LYS A 748 0.52 4.06 -2.14
C LYS A 748 1.59 3.28 -2.91
N ASN A 749 1.38 1.98 -3.15
CA ASN A 749 2.25 1.15 -3.99
C ASN A 749 1.87 1.21 -5.49
N GLY A 750 0.86 2.00 -5.87
CA GLY A 750 0.39 2.17 -7.24
C GLY A 750 -0.64 1.15 -7.73
N SER A 751 -1.08 0.21 -6.89
CA SER A 751 -2.12 -0.76 -7.26
C SER A 751 -3.51 -0.13 -7.25
N GLU A 752 -4.40 -0.59 -8.13
CA GLU A 752 -5.78 -0.11 -8.18
C GLU A 752 -6.75 -1.17 -7.68
N CYS A 753 -7.71 -0.74 -6.87
CA CYS A 753 -8.82 -1.54 -6.40
C CYS A 753 -10.13 -0.86 -6.82
N ILE A 754 -11.02 -1.63 -7.43
CA ILE A 754 -12.18 -1.12 -8.19
C ILE A 754 -13.48 -1.65 -7.57
N SER A 755 -14.45 -0.76 -7.36
CA SER A 755 -15.79 -1.14 -6.90
C SER A 755 -16.60 -1.84 -7.99
N ASP A 756 -17.63 -2.57 -7.58
CA ASP A 756 -18.71 -2.91 -8.51
C ASP A 756 -19.40 -1.62 -9.00
N PRO A 757 -19.87 -1.57 -10.26
CA PRO A 757 -20.49 -0.38 -10.81
C PRO A 757 -21.92 -0.21 -10.31
N ILE A 758 -22.33 1.04 -10.11
CA ILE A 758 -23.73 1.41 -9.87
C ILE A 758 -24.37 2.01 -11.12
N ASN A 759 -25.68 1.82 -11.26
CA ASN A 759 -26.47 2.41 -12.35
C ASN A 759 -27.20 3.66 -11.86
N ILE A 760 -26.98 4.76 -12.55
CA ILE A 760 -27.75 6.01 -12.38
C ILE A 760 -28.76 6.06 -13.53
N LYS A 761 -30.03 5.84 -13.19
CA LYS A 761 -31.13 5.79 -14.16
C LYS A 761 -31.32 7.15 -14.82
N VAL A 762 -31.66 7.15 -16.10
CA VAL A 762 -31.93 8.35 -16.88
C VAL A 762 -33.35 8.29 -17.43
N LYS A 763 -34.03 9.43 -17.49
CA LYS A 763 -35.31 9.60 -18.20
C LYS A 763 -35.29 10.91 -18.97
N ILE A 764 -35.85 10.96 -20.18
CA ILE A 764 -35.90 12.18 -20.98
C ILE A 764 -37.36 12.61 -21.15
N VAL A 765 -37.65 13.87 -20.85
CA VAL A 765 -38.98 14.48 -21.03
C VAL A 765 -38.84 15.58 -22.06
N LYS A 766 -39.43 15.37 -23.24
CA LYS A 766 -39.52 16.37 -24.33
C LYS A 766 -40.94 16.86 -24.51
N ASN A 767 -41.08 18.10 -24.95
CA ASN A 767 -42.35 18.72 -25.25
C ASN A 767 -42.75 18.39 -26.70
N GLU A 768 -43.31 17.20 -26.91
CA GLU A 768 -43.71 16.74 -28.24
C GLU A 768 -44.93 17.52 -28.79
N PRO A 769 -44.90 17.99 -30.05
CA PRO A 769 -46.03 18.66 -30.68
C PRO A 769 -47.31 17.81 -30.63
N GLY A 770 -48.41 18.39 -30.11
CA GLY A 770 -49.71 17.73 -30.01
C GLY A 770 -49.95 16.90 -28.74
N ARG A 771 -48.94 16.74 -27.88
CA ARG A 771 -49.11 16.15 -26.54
C ARG A 771 -49.56 17.26 -25.58
N LYS A 772 -50.62 17.02 -24.80
CA LYS A 772 -50.98 17.94 -23.69
C LYS A 772 -49.93 17.79 -22.59
N ILE A 773 -49.14 18.83 -22.40
CA ILE A 773 -48.11 18.89 -21.37
C ILE A 773 -48.74 19.57 -20.18
N ASP A 774 -48.59 18.96 -19.00
CA ASP A 774 -49.06 19.58 -17.78
C ASP A 774 -48.07 20.66 -17.36
N HIS A 775 -48.37 21.90 -17.72
CA HIS A 775 -47.59 23.07 -17.31
C HIS A 775 -47.85 23.47 -15.86
N THR A 776 -48.80 22.82 -15.17
CA THR A 776 -49.14 23.14 -13.78
C THR A 776 -47.92 23.02 -12.87
N GLY A 777 -47.42 24.17 -12.42
CA GLY A 777 -46.25 24.26 -11.54
C GLY A 777 -44.90 24.16 -12.25
N ALA A 778 -44.85 24.10 -13.59
CA ALA A 778 -43.62 24.28 -14.34
C ALA A 778 -43.19 25.76 -14.30
N GLU A 779 -41.90 26.04 -14.49
CA GLU A 779 -41.34 27.39 -14.53
C GLU A 779 -40.56 27.60 -15.84
N THR A 780 -40.55 28.81 -16.40
CA THR A 780 -39.56 29.21 -17.41
C THR A 780 -38.19 29.29 -16.78
N ARG A 781 -37.12 29.17 -17.58
CA ARG A 781 -35.76 29.47 -17.15
C ARG A 781 -35.16 30.52 -18.09
N GLU A 782 -35.05 31.75 -17.62
CA GLU A 782 -34.59 32.87 -18.44
C GLU A 782 -33.22 33.34 -17.94
N THR A 783 -32.21 33.37 -18.82
CA THR A 783 -30.87 33.84 -18.47
C THR A 783 -30.48 35.05 -19.31
N TYR A 784 -30.29 36.16 -18.63
CA TYR A 784 -29.85 37.40 -19.25
C TYR A 784 -28.41 37.69 -18.83
N ASN A 785 -27.46 37.49 -19.74
CA ASN A 785 -26.08 37.91 -19.54
C ASN A 785 -26.02 39.36 -19.97
N LEU A 786 -26.10 40.31 -19.05
CA LEU A 786 -26.34 41.70 -19.42
C LEU A 786 -25.24 42.62 -18.98
N ILE A 787 -25.06 43.63 -19.81
CA ILE A 787 -24.34 44.87 -19.52
C ILE A 787 -22.83 44.72 -19.62
N LEU A 788 -22.31 45.16 -20.77
CA LEU A 788 -20.92 45.58 -20.91
C LEU A 788 -20.77 46.90 -20.17
N PHE A 789 -20.49 46.84 -18.87
CA PHE A 789 -20.15 48.04 -18.13
C PHE A 789 -18.83 48.59 -18.67
N PRO A 790 -18.71 49.92 -18.86
CA PRO A 790 -17.40 50.50 -19.07
C PRO A 790 -16.45 50.09 -17.94
N PHE A 791 -15.15 50.02 -18.25
CA PHE A 791 -14.13 49.68 -17.27
C PHE A 791 -14.27 50.54 -15.99
N ASP A 792 -14.24 49.89 -14.83
CA ASP A 792 -14.35 50.50 -13.50
C ASP A 792 -15.64 51.32 -13.25
N ARG A 793 -16.75 50.97 -13.91
CA ARG A 793 -18.05 51.65 -13.74
C ARG A 793 -19.19 50.68 -13.42
N TYR A 794 -20.22 51.22 -12.74
CA TYR A 794 -21.44 50.52 -12.33
C TYR A 794 -22.73 51.14 -12.90
N ASP A 795 -22.62 52.19 -13.73
CA ASP A 795 -23.74 52.70 -14.51
C ASP A 795 -23.89 51.88 -15.80
N ALA A 796 -25.10 51.36 -16.02
CA ALA A 796 -25.41 50.53 -17.18
C ALA A 796 -25.31 51.30 -18.51
N GLY A 797 -25.56 52.61 -18.47
CA GLY A 797 -25.62 53.47 -19.65
C GLY A 797 -26.88 53.24 -20.49
N PRO A 798 -27.20 54.15 -21.44
CA PRO A 798 -28.49 54.18 -22.12
C PRO A 798 -28.82 52.91 -22.92
N PHE A 799 -27.81 52.26 -23.50
CA PHE A 799 -27.99 51.04 -24.28
C PHE A 799 -28.46 49.87 -23.41
N ASN A 800 -27.78 49.63 -22.29
CA ASN A 800 -28.12 48.53 -21.40
C ASN A 800 -29.39 48.82 -20.59
N GLU A 801 -29.66 50.09 -20.25
CA GLU A 801 -30.96 50.49 -19.69
C GLU A 801 -32.12 50.14 -20.61
N ARG A 802 -31.95 50.31 -21.93
CA ARG A 802 -32.95 49.91 -22.92
C ARG A 802 -33.14 48.39 -22.91
N ILE A 803 -32.06 47.61 -22.88
CA ILE A 803 -32.16 46.14 -22.81
C ILE A 803 -32.94 45.69 -21.56
N LEU A 804 -32.60 46.24 -20.39
CA LEU A 804 -33.27 45.90 -19.14
C LEU A 804 -34.78 46.22 -19.21
N LYS A 805 -35.14 47.38 -19.75
CA LYS A 805 -36.55 47.82 -19.88
C LYS A 805 -37.36 47.03 -20.91
N GLU A 806 -36.75 46.65 -22.03
CA GLU A 806 -37.45 45.98 -23.13
C GLU A 806 -37.51 44.45 -22.94
N TYR A 807 -36.46 43.83 -22.39
CA TYR A 807 -36.34 42.37 -22.36
C TYR A 807 -36.41 41.76 -20.96
N VAL A 808 -35.92 42.43 -19.92
CA VAL A 808 -35.80 41.82 -18.58
C VAL A 808 -36.98 42.17 -17.69
N TYR A 809 -37.18 43.46 -17.41
CA TYR A 809 -38.17 43.88 -16.43
C TYR A 809 -39.61 43.44 -16.76
N PRO A 810 -40.06 43.45 -18.04
CA PRO A 810 -41.38 42.93 -18.40
C PRO A 810 -41.58 41.43 -18.12
N ARG A 811 -40.52 40.69 -17.81
CA ARG A 811 -40.52 39.25 -17.53
C ARG A 811 -40.48 38.92 -16.04
N CYS A 812 -40.33 39.93 -15.18
CA CYS A 812 -40.41 39.79 -13.73
C CYS A 812 -41.87 39.84 -13.28
N PHE A 813 -42.52 38.69 -13.15
CA PHE A 813 -43.91 38.55 -12.71
C PHE A 813 -44.03 38.42 -11.18
N PRO A 814 -45.23 38.58 -10.59
CA PRO A 814 -45.42 38.48 -9.14
C PRO A 814 -45.00 37.16 -8.49
N LYS A 815 -44.93 36.06 -9.25
CA LYS A 815 -44.46 34.75 -8.79
C LYS A 815 -43.05 34.40 -9.30
N SER A 816 -42.31 35.36 -9.83
CA SER A 816 -40.96 35.11 -10.32
C SER A 816 -39.96 35.00 -9.18
N LYS A 817 -39.07 34.01 -9.25
CA LYS A 817 -37.85 33.92 -8.46
C LYS A 817 -36.71 34.50 -9.29
N ILE A 818 -36.05 35.52 -8.75
CA ILE A 818 -35.08 36.33 -9.48
C ILE A 818 -33.74 36.26 -8.76
N ILE A 819 -32.69 35.90 -9.49
CA ILE A 819 -31.31 35.91 -8.99
C ILE A 819 -30.50 36.87 -9.85
N VAL A 820 -29.84 37.82 -9.21
CA VAL A 820 -28.98 38.83 -9.83
C VAL A 820 -27.55 38.65 -9.32
N GLU A 821 -26.67 38.14 -10.17
CA GLU A 821 -25.24 37.94 -9.86
C GLU A 821 -24.41 38.97 -10.63
N GLY A 822 -23.68 39.82 -9.93
CA GLY A 822 -22.70 40.73 -10.52
C GLY A 822 -21.33 40.06 -10.60
N HIS A 823 -20.68 40.19 -11.76
CA HIS A 823 -19.36 39.62 -12.03
C HIS A 823 -18.34 40.71 -12.42
N THR A 824 -17.06 40.40 -12.21
CA THR A 824 -15.92 41.16 -12.73
C THR A 824 -14.93 40.20 -13.40
N ASP A 825 -14.08 40.73 -14.26
CA ASP A 825 -12.88 40.04 -14.72
C ASP A 825 -11.76 40.12 -13.68
N ILE A 826 -10.63 39.46 -13.97
CA ILE A 826 -9.44 39.43 -13.10
C ILE A 826 -8.58 40.71 -13.15
N VAL A 827 -9.04 41.76 -13.82
CA VAL A 827 -8.26 42.99 -14.00
C VAL A 827 -8.59 43.95 -12.87
N GLY A 828 -7.63 44.18 -11.95
CA GLY A 828 -7.79 45.05 -10.79
C GLY A 828 -7.55 44.34 -9.45
N MET A 829 -7.69 45.05 -8.33
CA MET A 829 -7.57 44.46 -7.00
C MET A 829 -8.83 43.67 -6.62
N PHE A 830 -8.65 42.46 -6.08
CA PHE A 830 -9.73 41.55 -5.66
C PHE A 830 -10.83 42.23 -4.82
N GLU A 831 -10.46 42.96 -3.76
CA GLU A 831 -11.43 43.64 -2.88
C GLU A 831 -12.26 44.71 -3.62
N HIS A 832 -11.64 45.38 -4.59
CA HIS A 832 -12.29 46.37 -5.43
C HIS A 832 -13.27 45.70 -6.41
N ASN A 833 -12.84 44.59 -7.02
CA ASN A 833 -13.64 43.77 -7.93
C ASN A 833 -14.88 43.19 -7.23
N ALA A 834 -14.73 42.67 -6.00
CA ALA A 834 -15.85 42.21 -5.19
C ALA A 834 -16.89 43.33 -4.96
N LYS A 835 -16.43 44.53 -4.56
CA LYS A 835 -17.32 45.69 -4.33
C LYS A 835 -17.99 46.19 -5.61
N LEU A 836 -17.24 46.26 -6.72
CA LEU A 836 -17.74 46.71 -8.01
C LEU A 836 -18.84 45.78 -8.54
N SER A 837 -18.61 44.46 -8.45
CA SER A 837 -19.59 43.45 -8.84
C SER A 837 -20.89 43.57 -8.05
N GLY A 838 -20.81 43.78 -6.73
CA GLY A 838 -21.98 44.00 -5.87
C GLY A 838 -22.76 45.27 -6.21
N ASN A 839 -22.07 46.37 -6.54
CA ASN A 839 -22.72 47.61 -6.97
C ASN A 839 -23.46 47.44 -8.31
N ARG A 840 -22.89 46.69 -9.26
CA ARG A 840 -23.54 46.38 -10.55
C ARG A 840 -24.82 45.56 -10.34
N ALA A 841 -24.76 44.52 -9.50
CA ALA A 841 -25.93 43.72 -9.14
C ALA A 841 -27.01 44.60 -8.47
N LYS A 842 -26.61 45.51 -7.58
CA LYS A 842 -27.51 46.45 -6.90
C LYS A 842 -28.26 47.36 -7.87
N THR A 843 -27.60 47.87 -8.91
CA THR A 843 -28.24 48.71 -9.94
C THR A 843 -29.40 47.96 -10.60
N VAL A 844 -29.21 46.69 -10.94
CA VAL A 844 -30.25 45.85 -11.55
C VAL A 844 -31.37 45.52 -10.55
N GLU A 845 -31.02 45.15 -9.31
CA GLU A 845 -32.00 44.90 -8.23
C GLU A 845 -32.95 46.10 -8.05
N VAL A 846 -32.42 47.32 -7.97
CA VAL A 846 -33.21 48.55 -7.82
C VAL A 846 -34.13 48.74 -9.03
N GLY A 847 -33.63 48.49 -10.23
CA GLY A 847 -34.41 48.55 -11.47
C GLY A 847 -35.59 47.59 -11.49
N VAL A 848 -35.36 46.31 -11.14
CA VAL A 848 -36.41 45.29 -11.02
C VAL A 848 -37.46 45.69 -10.00
N LYS A 849 -37.04 46.12 -8.79
CA LYS A 849 -37.96 46.56 -7.74
C LYS A 849 -38.84 47.73 -8.16
N ASN A 850 -38.25 48.72 -8.82
CA ASN A 850 -38.98 49.90 -9.28
C ASN A 850 -39.99 49.55 -10.38
N PHE A 851 -39.60 48.73 -11.36
CA PHE A 851 -40.48 48.37 -12.48
C PHE A 851 -41.65 47.48 -12.03
N THR A 852 -41.36 46.47 -11.22
CA THR A 852 -42.36 45.51 -10.70
C THR A 852 -43.17 46.08 -9.53
N LYS A 853 -42.83 47.26 -9.01
CA LYS A 853 -43.37 47.82 -7.75
C LYS A 853 -43.20 46.85 -6.57
N GLY A 854 -42.13 46.07 -6.58
CA GLY A 854 -41.83 45.05 -5.56
C GLY A 854 -42.66 43.76 -5.67
N GLN A 855 -43.32 43.51 -6.81
CA GLN A 855 -44.10 42.29 -7.02
C GLN A 855 -43.25 41.20 -7.69
N PHE A 856 -42.75 40.26 -6.87
CA PHE A 856 -42.05 39.04 -7.27
C PHE A 856 -42.05 38.07 -6.07
N GLU A 857 -41.77 36.78 -6.27
CA GLU A 857 -41.74 35.79 -5.18
C GLU A 857 -40.47 35.96 -4.34
N SER A 858 -39.31 36.02 -4.99
CA SER A 858 -38.03 36.27 -4.35
C SER A 858 -37.09 37.05 -5.28
N LEU A 859 -36.21 37.85 -4.70
CA LEU A 859 -35.13 38.53 -5.40
C LEU A 859 -33.87 38.46 -4.56
N GLU A 860 -32.90 37.71 -5.03
CA GLU A 860 -31.56 37.60 -4.45
C GLU A 860 -30.57 38.39 -5.32
N SER A 861 -29.71 39.18 -4.69
CA SER A 861 -28.71 39.98 -5.39
C SER A 861 -27.36 39.86 -4.68
N SER A 862 -26.33 39.48 -5.42
CA SER A 862 -24.97 39.30 -4.90
C SER A 862 -23.91 39.75 -5.89
N GLY A 863 -22.75 40.15 -5.37
CA GLY A 863 -21.54 40.35 -6.17
C GLY A 863 -20.58 39.20 -5.90
N VAL A 864 -20.20 38.47 -6.95
CA VAL A 864 -19.27 37.32 -6.85
C VAL A 864 -17.83 37.69 -7.22
N GLY A 865 -17.60 38.94 -7.65
CA GLY A 865 -16.29 39.41 -8.10
C GLY A 865 -15.74 38.55 -9.23
N GLU A 866 -14.46 38.21 -9.13
CA GLU A 866 -13.71 37.36 -10.06
C GLU A 866 -13.67 35.88 -9.64
N GLU A 867 -14.26 35.51 -8.49
CA GLU A 867 -14.22 34.14 -7.95
C GLU A 867 -15.01 33.12 -8.79
N LYS A 868 -16.04 33.61 -9.51
CA LYS A 868 -16.91 32.79 -10.36
C LYS A 868 -16.76 33.23 -11.82
N GLU A 869 -15.71 32.74 -12.44
CA GLU A 869 -15.39 32.96 -13.86
C GLU A 869 -16.50 32.39 -14.76
N LEU A 870 -17.13 33.24 -15.58
CA LEU A 870 -18.13 32.81 -16.57
C LEU A 870 -17.47 32.43 -17.89
N PHE A 871 -16.42 33.16 -18.26
CA PHE A 871 -15.67 32.99 -19.49
C PHE A 871 -14.18 33.11 -19.20
N THR A 872 -13.35 32.40 -19.97
CA THR A 872 -11.89 32.50 -19.94
C THR A 872 -11.38 33.95 -19.91
N ASN A 873 -10.63 34.31 -18.87
CA ASN A 873 -10.00 35.63 -18.74
C ASN A 873 -8.75 35.79 -19.63
N GLU A 874 -8.28 34.73 -20.28
CA GLU A 874 -7.14 34.74 -21.19
C GLU A 874 -7.43 35.56 -22.46
N LEU A 875 -8.70 35.55 -22.93
CA LEU A 875 -9.12 36.27 -24.13
C LEU A 875 -9.77 37.62 -23.79
N PRO A 876 -9.55 38.69 -24.60
CA PRO A 876 -10.13 39.99 -24.33
C PRO A 876 -11.66 39.96 -24.37
N GLU A 877 -12.28 39.28 -25.34
CA GLU A 877 -13.72 39.13 -25.39
C GLU A 877 -14.29 38.41 -24.14
N GLY A 878 -13.60 37.40 -23.61
CA GLY A 878 -13.99 36.71 -22.38
C GLY A 878 -14.00 37.64 -21.17
N ARG A 879 -12.95 38.47 -21.03
CA ARG A 879 -12.90 39.52 -19.99
C ARG A 879 -14.04 40.53 -20.12
N PHE A 880 -14.34 41.01 -21.34
CA PHE A 880 -15.49 41.89 -21.56
C PHE A 880 -16.81 41.24 -21.14
N TYR A 881 -16.98 39.94 -21.40
CA TYR A 881 -18.18 39.20 -20.99
C TYR A 881 -18.20 38.79 -19.52
N ASN A 882 -17.07 38.77 -18.81
CA ASN A 882 -17.02 38.65 -17.34
C ASN A 882 -17.41 39.95 -16.63
N ARG A 883 -17.26 41.11 -17.28
CA ARG A 883 -17.71 42.42 -16.75
C ARG A 883 -19.22 42.61 -16.92
N THR A 884 -20.01 41.70 -16.34
CA THR A 884 -21.45 41.58 -16.59
C THR A 884 -22.27 41.44 -15.30
N VAL A 885 -23.59 41.59 -15.42
CA VAL A 885 -24.57 41.10 -14.45
C VAL A 885 -25.35 39.98 -15.12
N GLN A 886 -25.32 38.79 -14.52
CA GLN A 886 -26.19 37.70 -14.91
C GLN A 886 -27.50 37.79 -14.13
N ILE A 887 -28.62 37.81 -14.85
CA ILE A 887 -29.96 37.79 -14.26
C ILE A 887 -30.60 36.47 -14.65
N ARG A 888 -30.97 35.67 -13.66
CA ARG A 888 -31.75 34.45 -13.84
C ARG A 888 -33.16 34.69 -13.32
N ILE A 889 -34.16 34.45 -14.17
CA ILE A 889 -35.57 34.57 -13.81
C ILE A 889 -36.21 33.20 -13.99
N ALA A 890 -36.83 32.69 -12.94
CA ALA A 890 -37.72 31.54 -13.00
C ALA A 890 -39.14 31.98 -12.71
N SER A 891 -40.04 31.83 -13.68
CA SER A 891 -41.43 32.28 -13.59
C SER A 891 -42.37 31.11 -13.84
N PRO A 892 -43.42 30.89 -13.03
CA PRO A 892 -44.40 29.85 -13.30
C PRO A 892 -44.99 30.00 -14.70
N VAL A 893 -45.05 28.88 -15.43
CA VAL A 893 -45.79 28.78 -16.68
C VAL A 893 -47.27 28.70 -16.27
N GLU A 894 -47.96 29.84 -16.31
CA GLU A 894 -49.42 29.84 -16.20
C GLU A 894 -50.00 29.36 -17.53
N ASP A 895 -51.00 28.48 -17.50
CA ASP A 895 -51.68 28.02 -18.72
C ASP A 895 -52.08 29.25 -19.56
N ASP A 896 -51.55 29.33 -20.78
CA ASP A 896 -51.85 30.40 -21.74
C ASP A 896 -53.36 30.70 -21.73
N LYS A 897 -53.70 31.98 -21.58
CA LYS A 897 -55.02 32.49 -21.96
C LYS A 897 -55.07 32.81 -23.43
#